data_AF-A0A3S9VVN7-F1
#
_entry.id   AF-A0A3S9VVN7-F1
#
_cell.length_a   1.000
_cell.length_b   1.000
_cell.length_c   1.000
_cell.angle_alpha   90.00
_cell.angle_beta   90.00
_cell.angle_gamma   90.00
#
_symmetry.space_group_name_H-M   'P 1'
#
loop_
_entity.id
_entity.type
_entity.pdbx_description
1 polymer ?
#
loop_
_entity_poly.entity_id
_entity_poly.type
_entity_poly.pdbx_seq_one_letter_code
_entity_poly.pdbx_strand_id
1 'polypeptide(L)'
;MNRLFIIVLFWVMGLNALAQTQGIAFEPVRSWKKVVEKARKESKLVFVDCYADWCGPCKQLASQVFTRKEVGDFFNSHFVSIQLNVEKDADGKANATKWGVASLPTLVFVDPETEQIIGKLVGAGDADWLVNGAKAVLDPAKRLDALAARYNAGEREPSFLLEFIKALGNAGMKAEIQQVVKEWLDGLSVDQLATPTMWPIIMQFENDPLSKTLLTVRDHIDRFYAIPLDNQRAMVDATLTGAMVQTAIEFSTNPNLAIYEQDRFNAFVDYLDQAKEGPGKTMAAVWLNTSQLSRQGDWKQMLDAMREVEKENIFPPQLFGQYFSFFMQTLTQVKEQKAAVEAGLKWLDELIARASGSDAMSYQTRAMMYAGKASLLQAVGKAGEMKKAQKEMEKYVNLLKETAGAQVPTQGGVPETAVTSRNNIRLERDVTLNYEFRQGVPVVKVVINGHTYYFLFDTCAGITCVSDKLVNTEKLAYQQTGNSMQGMDGQVVMAEVPELLLGELTVKNKQAAVMSEHNPVFQHLDVDGTIGANIINDYVVTIDSRARTITFSSRADVSITRWNKLELWNNVPLLSIRVKGKGEIHDVPALFDTGNGTGAIGLPSVEGFEQWTQAGIIGNVEEGTGFIGTMVGGMVKTDKLYRGEMTGLYLGDSAFEKMPIITGGVGYLLLCFKTTDLGKFVLDYPNGRYHFEPYADAAVWAGDRRPVMTGADNGELKIAAVWGKEACKKLAPQWTVVALDGKMLEHVALDTPNIDELIREYGAKTVMVRDTEGKEREVGAEVFLP
;
A
#
# COMPACT_ATOMS: atom_id res chain seq x y z
N MET A 1 -74.06 -19.39 32.05
CA MET A 1 -72.83 -19.76 31.32
C MET A 1 -72.67 -18.79 30.16
N ASN A 2 -71.89 -17.70 30.28
CA ASN A 2 -71.43 -16.84 29.15
C ASN A 2 -70.58 -15.64 29.59
N ARG A 3 -69.76 -15.78 30.65
CA ARG A 3 -68.75 -14.76 31.02
C ARG A 3 -67.35 -15.32 31.28
N LEU A 4 -67.19 -16.64 31.40
CA LEU A 4 -65.89 -17.28 31.62
C LEU A 4 -65.09 -17.57 30.33
N PHE A 5 -65.75 -17.59 29.15
CA PHE A 5 -65.08 -17.95 27.88
C PHE A 5 -64.29 -16.81 27.24
N ILE A 6 -64.56 -15.55 27.61
CA ILE A 6 -63.89 -14.38 27.03
C ILE A 6 -62.56 -14.06 27.75
N ILE A 7 -62.40 -14.50 29.01
CA ILE A 7 -61.17 -14.28 29.79
C ILE A 7 -60.08 -15.33 29.46
N VAL A 8 -60.47 -16.54 29.05
CA VAL A 8 -59.51 -17.58 28.64
C VAL A 8 -58.95 -17.33 27.23
N LEU A 9 -59.73 -16.70 26.33
CA LEU A 9 -59.22 -16.31 25.00
C LEU A 9 -58.21 -15.15 25.04
N PHE A 10 -58.24 -14.31 26.09
CA PHE A 10 -57.25 -13.25 26.31
C PHE A 10 -55.97 -13.73 27.00
N TRP A 11 -55.95 -14.95 27.57
CA TRP A 11 -54.75 -15.52 28.19
C TRP A 11 -53.90 -16.37 27.22
N VAL A 12 -54.48 -16.86 26.13
CA VAL A 12 -53.75 -17.64 25.10
C VAL A 12 -53.12 -16.75 24.02
N MET A 13 -53.52 -15.48 23.90
CA MET A 13 -52.87 -14.50 23.01
C MET A 13 -51.65 -13.81 23.63
N GLY A 14 -51.34 -14.04 24.91
CA GLY A 14 -50.19 -13.43 25.61
C GLY A 14 -48.85 -14.17 25.47
N LEU A 15 -48.79 -15.30 24.76
CA LEU A 15 -47.59 -16.16 24.70
C LEU A 15 -47.01 -16.39 23.29
N ASN A 16 -47.52 -15.73 22.25
CA ASN A 16 -47.04 -15.90 20.87
C ASN A 16 -46.33 -14.67 20.32
N ALA A 17 -45.33 -14.17 21.04
CA ALA A 17 -44.39 -13.18 20.53
C ALA A 17 -42.95 -13.45 21.01
N LEU A 18 -42.52 -14.70 21.00
CA LEU A 18 -41.10 -15.02 20.80
C LEU A 18 -40.96 -15.39 19.33
N ALA A 19 -41.06 -14.40 18.45
CA ALA A 19 -40.42 -14.53 17.15
C ALA A 19 -38.93 -14.70 17.46
N GLN A 20 -38.40 -15.92 17.35
CA GLN A 20 -36.95 -16.12 17.32
C GLN A 20 -36.48 -15.38 16.07
N THR A 21 -35.97 -14.16 16.27
CA THR A 21 -35.24 -13.44 15.23
C THR A 21 -34.11 -14.34 14.77
N GLN A 22 -34.11 -14.69 13.49
CA GLN A 22 -33.03 -15.44 12.88
C GLN A 22 -31.83 -14.48 12.78
N GLY A 23 -30.88 -14.60 13.72
CA GLY A 23 -29.69 -13.73 13.80
C GLY A 23 -29.69 -12.71 14.93
N ILE A 24 -28.70 -11.81 14.91
CA ILE A 24 -28.54 -10.72 15.88
C ILE A 24 -29.73 -9.76 15.76
N ALA A 25 -30.37 -9.48 16.89
CA ALA A 25 -31.44 -8.49 17.01
C ALA A 25 -30.82 -7.10 17.22
N PHE A 26 -30.59 -6.40 16.12
CA PHE A 26 -30.12 -5.02 16.17
C PHE A 26 -31.24 -4.05 16.54
N GLU A 27 -30.91 -3.06 17.39
CA GLU A 27 -31.83 -2.01 17.77
C GLU A 27 -32.24 -1.18 16.55
N PRO A 28 -33.55 -0.99 16.30
CA PRO A 28 -34.03 -0.22 15.16
C PRO A 28 -33.74 1.28 15.33
N VAL A 29 -33.54 1.73 16.58
CA VAL A 29 -33.25 3.11 16.89
C VAL A 29 -31.75 3.33 16.89
N ARG A 30 -31.27 4.07 15.91
CA ARG A 30 -29.85 4.44 15.74
C ARG A 30 -29.46 5.61 16.66
N SER A 31 -29.69 5.44 17.95
CA SER A 31 -29.35 6.44 18.96
C SER A 31 -28.50 5.82 20.06
N TRP A 32 -27.25 6.27 20.14
CA TRP A 32 -26.28 5.81 21.13
C TRP A 32 -26.82 5.97 22.55
N LYS A 33 -27.34 7.16 22.87
CA LYS A 33 -27.92 7.44 24.19
C LYS A 33 -29.01 6.43 24.57
N LYS A 34 -29.93 6.13 23.65
CA LYS A 34 -31.04 5.18 23.92
C LYS A 34 -30.55 3.74 24.05
N VAL A 35 -29.56 3.35 23.24
CA VAL A 35 -28.94 2.03 23.32
C VAL A 35 -28.22 1.85 24.65
N VAL A 36 -27.46 2.85 25.10
CA VAL A 36 -26.80 2.84 26.41
C VAL A 36 -27.83 2.77 27.54
N GLU A 37 -28.88 3.61 27.52
CA GLU A 37 -29.96 3.56 28.52
C GLU A 37 -30.64 2.19 28.58
N LYS A 38 -30.91 1.57 27.42
CA LYS A 38 -31.46 0.22 27.33
C LYS A 38 -30.50 -0.83 27.89
N ALA A 39 -29.22 -0.75 27.51
CA ALA A 39 -28.18 -1.65 27.97
C ALA A 39 -28.00 -1.61 29.50
N ARG A 40 -28.02 -0.42 30.12
CA ARG A 40 -28.03 -0.25 31.59
C ARG A 40 -29.26 -0.93 32.21
N LYS A 41 -30.45 -0.68 31.65
CA LYS A 41 -31.71 -1.26 32.15
C LYS A 41 -31.77 -2.79 32.02
N GLU A 42 -31.21 -3.36 30.96
CA GLU A 42 -31.15 -4.80 30.72
C GLU A 42 -29.93 -5.48 31.35
N SER A 43 -29.02 -4.70 31.96
CA SER A 43 -27.75 -5.19 32.50
C SER A 43 -26.94 -5.98 31.46
N LYS A 44 -26.90 -5.47 30.22
CA LYS A 44 -26.15 -6.04 29.09
C LYS A 44 -25.09 -5.07 28.60
N LEU A 45 -24.04 -5.58 27.97
CA LEU A 45 -23.05 -4.73 27.28
C LEU A 45 -23.62 -4.22 25.96
N VAL A 46 -22.93 -3.25 25.34
CA VAL A 46 -23.31 -2.77 24.01
C VAL A 46 -22.38 -3.39 22.96
N PHE A 47 -22.97 -3.98 21.93
CA PHE A 47 -22.27 -4.39 20.72
C PHE A 47 -22.59 -3.38 19.62
N VAL A 48 -21.54 -2.82 19.01
CA VAL A 48 -21.66 -1.87 17.91
C VAL A 48 -21.02 -2.48 16.68
N ASP A 49 -21.82 -2.69 15.64
CA ASP A 49 -21.32 -2.91 14.29
C ASP A 49 -21.05 -1.53 13.67
N CYS A 50 -19.79 -1.10 13.71
CA CYS A 50 -19.35 0.08 12.99
C CYS A 50 -19.15 -0.31 11.53
N TYR A 51 -20.03 0.21 10.68
CA TYR A 51 -20.05 -0.13 9.27
C TYR A 51 -20.15 1.13 8.41
N ALA A 52 -20.02 0.95 7.10
CA ALA A 52 -20.37 1.96 6.12
C ALA A 52 -21.13 1.30 4.96
N ASP A 53 -21.96 2.06 4.25
CA ASP A 53 -22.81 1.50 3.20
C ASP A 53 -21.99 0.97 2.00
N TRP A 54 -20.77 1.47 1.81
CA TRP A 54 -19.84 1.03 0.76
C TRP A 54 -19.00 -0.20 1.15
N CYS A 55 -18.95 -0.54 2.44
CA CYS A 55 -18.05 -1.57 2.96
C CYS A 55 -18.51 -2.99 2.57
N GLY A 56 -17.82 -3.59 1.59
CA GLY A 56 -18.08 -4.95 1.11
C GLY A 56 -17.99 -6.03 2.21
N PRO A 57 -16.89 -6.08 2.98
CA PRO A 57 -16.77 -7.03 4.09
C PRO A 57 -17.83 -6.83 5.21
N CYS A 58 -18.31 -5.60 5.44
CA CYS A 58 -19.40 -5.34 6.38
C CYS A 58 -20.72 -5.98 5.92
N LYS A 59 -21.04 -5.88 4.62
CA LYS A 59 -22.21 -6.54 4.03
C LYS A 59 -22.10 -8.06 4.09
N GLN A 60 -20.88 -8.61 3.96
CA GLN A 60 -20.63 -10.03 4.14
C GLN A 60 -20.97 -10.47 5.56
N LEU A 61 -20.50 -9.77 6.59
CA LEU A 61 -20.87 -10.05 7.99
C LEU A 61 -22.39 -9.97 8.18
N ALA A 62 -23.01 -8.88 7.70
CA ALA A 62 -24.45 -8.66 7.85
C ALA A 62 -25.31 -9.75 7.19
N SER A 63 -24.91 -10.25 6.02
CA SER A 63 -25.71 -11.23 5.26
C SER A 63 -25.38 -12.69 5.58
N GLN A 64 -24.12 -13.02 5.90
CA GLN A 64 -23.63 -14.40 6.03
C GLN A 64 -23.31 -14.81 7.47
N VAL A 65 -23.11 -13.85 8.39
CA VAL A 65 -22.69 -14.12 9.76
C VAL A 65 -23.74 -13.67 10.77
N PHE A 66 -24.16 -12.39 10.75
CA PHE A 66 -25.12 -11.85 11.72
C PHE A 66 -26.52 -12.49 11.60
N THR A 67 -26.86 -13.07 10.46
CA THR A 67 -28.13 -13.78 10.20
C THR A 67 -28.15 -15.21 10.76
N ARG A 68 -27.01 -15.74 11.20
CA ARG A 68 -26.92 -17.11 11.70
C ARG A 68 -27.56 -17.24 13.07
N LYS A 69 -28.30 -18.34 13.28
CA LYS A 69 -29.06 -18.56 14.52
C LYS A 69 -28.15 -18.62 15.74
N GLU A 70 -27.05 -19.35 15.65
CA GLU A 70 -26.06 -19.51 16.71
C GLU A 70 -25.41 -18.19 17.13
N VAL A 71 -25.19 -17.28 16.18
CA VAL A 71 -24.68 -15.93 16.45
C VAL A 71 -25.76 -15.10 17.14
N GLY A 72 -26.99 -15.12 16.60
CA GLY A 72 -28.13 -14.42 17.20
C GLY A 72 -28.42 -14.84 18.64
N ASP A 73 -28.51 -16.15 18.89
CA ASP A 73 -28.77 -16.70 20.22
C ASP A 73 -27.77 -16.16 21.26
N PHE A 74 -26.47 -16.10 20.89
CA PHE A 74 -25.42 -15.61 21.78
C PHE A 74 -25.43 -14.09 21.94
N PHE A 75 -25.53 -13.32 20.84
CA PHE A 75 -25.46 -11.87 20.94
C PHE A 75 -26.68 -11.30 21.65
N ASN A 76 -27.87 -11.83 21.40
CA ASN A 76 -29.11 -11.33 21.99
C ASN A 76 -29.20 -11.59 23.51
N SER A 77 -28.50 -12.62 24.01
CA SER A 77 -28.43 -12.92 25.45
C SER A 77 -27.44 -12.03 26.20
N HIS A 78 -26.42 -11.50 25.54
CA HIS A 78 -25.30 -10.81 26.20
C HIS A 78 -25.18 -9.32 25.87
N PHE A 79 -25.68 -8.89 24.72
CA PHE A 79 -25.50 -7.53 24.21
C PHE A 79 -26.81 -6.88 23.81
N VAL A 80 -26.89 -5.57 24.01
CA VAL A 80 -27.76 -4.71 23.20
C VAL A 80 -26.96 -4.33 21.96
N SER A 81 -27.44 -4.78 20.80
CA SER A 81 -26.69 -4.67 19.55
C SER A 81 -27.19 -3.48 18.73
N ILE A 82 -26.29 -2.65 18.22
CA ILE A 82 -26.63 -1.54 17.33
C ILE A 82 -25.71 -1.57 16.10
N GLN A 83 -26.28 -1.26 14.94
CA GLN A 83 -25.48 -0.95 13.76
C GLN A 83 -25.41 0.56 13.63
N LEU A 84 -24.19 1.09 13.57
CA LEU A 84 -23.95 2.50 13.34
C LEU A 84 -23.13 2.64 12.08
N ASN A 85 -23.74 3.29 11.08
CA ASN A 85 -23.00 3.78 9.95
C ASN A 85 -22.13 4.93 10.47
N VAL A 86 -20.81 4.73 10.52
CA VAL A 86 -19.87 5.69 11.12
C VAL A 86 -19.72 6.98 10.30
N GLU A 87 -20.34 7.05 9.12
CA GLU A 87 -20.31 8.19 8.21
C GLU A 87 -21.68 8.84 7.98
N LYS A 88 -22.77 8.24 8.46
CA LYS A 88 -24.14 8.75 8.23
C LYS A 88 -24.93 8.95 9.51
N ASP A 89 -24.82 8.02 10.45
CA ASP A 89 -25.52 8.14 11.71
C ASP A 89 -24.78 9.16 12.58
N ALA A 90 -25.50 10.15 13.13
CA ALA A 90 -24.88 11.22 13.93
C ALA A 90 -24.06 10.66 15.10
N ASP A 91 -24.61 9.65 15.78
CA ASP A 91 -23.94 8.94 16.85
C ASP A 91 -22.79 8.02 16.35
N GLY A 92 -22.89 7.50 15.12
CA GLY A 92 -21.80 6.74 14.49
C GLY A 92 -20.59 7.63 14.25
N LYS A 93 -20.79 8.80 13.63
CA LYS A 93 -19.74 9.82 13.41
C LYS A 93 -19.10 10.28 14.70
N ALA A 94 -19.95 10.66 15.67
CA ALA A 94 -19.50 11.23 16.94
C ALA A 94 -18.62 10.26 17.74
N ASN A 95 -18.85 8.94 17.60
CA ASN A 95 -18.14 7.94 18.36
C ASN A 95 -17.06 7.17 17.57
N ALA A 96 -16.98 7.28 16.24
CA ALA A 96 -16.01 6.54 15.42
C ALA A 96 -14.56 6.75 15.86
N THR A 97 -14.16 8.01 16.08
CA THR A 97 -12.84 8.38 16.60
C THR A 97 -12.65 7.89 18.02
N LYS A 98 -13.64 8.09 18.90
CA LYS A 98 -13.61 7.59 20.29
C LYS A 98 -13.36 6.08 20.31
N TRP A 99 -13.97 5.35 19.39
CA TRP A 99 -13.85 3.90 19.26
C TRP A 99 -12.58 3.42 18.53
N GLY A 100 -11.76 4.34 18.01
CA GLY A 100 -10.56 4.01 17.26
C GLY A 100 -10.86 3.12 16.05
N VAL A 101 -11.90 3.48 15.30
CA VAL A 101 -12.27 2.82 14.04
C VAL A 101 -11.34 3.33 12.94
N ALA A 102 -10.28 2.56 12.64
CA ALA A 102 -9.29 2.90 11.61
C ALA A 102 -9.52 2.14 10.28
N SER A 103 -10.31 1.07 10.32
CA SER A 103 -10.70 0.29 9.13
C SER A 103 -12.09 -0.33 9.38
N LEU A 104 -12.79 -0.69 8.31
CA LEU A 104 -14.14 -1.27 8.38
C LEU A 104 -14.17 -2.69 7.81
N PRO A 105 -15.01 -3.60 8.36
CA PRO A 105 -15.80 -3.43 9.58
C PRO A 105 -14.92 -3.36 10.83
N THR A 106 -15.34 -2.54 11.79
CA THR A 106 -14.84 -2.62 13.17
C THR A 106 -16.02 -2.91 14.09
N LEU A 107 -15.92 -3.98 14.85
CA LEU A 107 -16.94 -4.41 15.78
C LEU A 107 -16.51 -3.99 17.19
N VAL A 108 -17.26 -3.07 17.79
CA VAL A 108 -16.89 -2.44 19.07
C VAL A 108 -17.77 -2.98 20.18
N PHE A 109 -17.18 -3.23 21.33
CA PHE A 109 -17.89 -3.64 22.53
C PHE A 109 -17.68 -2.60 23.62
N VAL A 110 -18.78 -2.14 24.22
CA VAL A 110 -18.77 -1.00 25.14
C VAL A 110 -19.49 -1.37 26.44
N ASP A 111 -18.89 -0.96 27.56
CA ASP A 111 -19.54 -0.98 28.87
C ASP A 111 -20.51 0.20 28.96
N PRO A 112 -21.83 -0.02 29.12
CA PRO A 112 -22.79 1.07 29.16
C PRO A 112 -22.67 1.93 30.43
N GLU A 113 -22.08 1.46 31.52
CA GLU A 113 -21.93 2.25 32.75
C GLU A 113 -20.86 3.33 32.59
N THR A 114 -19.74 2.98 31.96
CA THR A 114 -18.59 3.89 31.75
C THR A 114 -18.55 4.50 30.36
N GLU A 115 -19.30 3.93 29.42
CA GLU A 115 -19.25 4.20 27.98
C GLU A 115 -17.84 4.06 27.38
N GLN A 116 -16.99 3.25 28.02
CA GLN A 116 -15.64 2.91 27.57
C GLN A 116 -15.65 1.64 26.73
N ILE A 117 -14.74 1.58 25.75
CA ILE A 117 -14.53 0.39 24.94
C ILE A 117 -13.84 -0.65 25.79
N ILE A 118 -14.38 -1.86 25.76
CA ILE A 118 -13.84 -3.02 26.50
C ILE A 118 -13.35 -4.12 25.55
N GLY A 119 -13.54 -3.95 24.24
CA GLY A 119 -13.03 -4.85 23.22
C GLY A 119 -13.34 -4.38 21.81
N LYS A 120 -12.54 -4.87 20.84
CA LYS A 120 -12.73 -4.65 19.40
C LYS A 120 -12.42 -5.91 18.62
N LEU A 121 -13.14 -6.11 17.51
CA LEU A 121 -12.80 -7.06 16.46
C LEU A 121 -12.72 -6.30 15.12
N VAL A 122 -11.61 -6.39 14.39
CA VAL A 122 -11.36 -5.67 13.14
C VAL A 122 -11.34 -6.65 11.97
N GLY A 123 -12.12 -6.36 10.93
CA GLY A 123 -12.25 -7.19 9.74
C GLY A 123 -13.47 -8.13 9.76
N ALA A 124 -13.59 -8.94 8.71
CA ALA A 124 -14.74 -9.82 8.49
C ALA A 124 -14.33 -11.30 8.61
N GLY A 125 -14.49 -11.87 9.81
CA GLY A 125 -14.34 -13.31 10.05
C GLY A 125 -15.65 -14.09 9.91
N ASP A 126 -15.59 -15.39 10.19
CA ASP A 126 -16.76 -16.27 10.21
C ASP A 126 -17.55 -16.19 11.53
N ALA A 127 -18.57 -17.04 11.68
CA ALA A 127 -19.43 -17.09 12.86
C ALA A 127 -18.67 -17.46 14.13
N ASP A 128 -17.74 -18.41 14.03
CA ASP A 128 -16.95 -18.87 15.18
C ASP A 128 -15.98 -17.78 15.63
N TRP A 129 -15.36 -17.07 14.70
CA TRP A 129 -14.53 -15.91 14.99
C TRP A 129 -15.31 -14.85 15.77
N LEU A 130 -16.50 -14.47 15.29
CA LEU A 130 -17.32 -13.43 15.92
C LEU A 130 -17.77 -13.82 17.33
N VAL A 131 -18.31 -15.04 17.49
CA VAL A 131 -18.81 -15.51 18.79
C VAL A 131 -17.66 -15.68 19.79
N ASN A 132 -16.54 -16.25 19.38
CA ASN A 132 -15.39 -16.42 20.28
C ASN A 132 -14.73 -15.09 20.64
N GLY A 133 -14.68 -14.14 19.71
CA GLY A 133 -14.24 -12.78 19.99
C GLY A 133 -15.13 -12.09 21.02
N ALA A 134 -16.45 -12.17 20.86
CA ALA A 134 -17.40 -11.61 21.82
C ALA A 134 -17.31 -12.30 23.20
N LYS A 135 -17.14 -13.63 23.27
CA LYS A 135 -16.88 -14.35 24.54
C LYS A 135 -15.63 -13.84 25.25
N ALA A 136 -14.55 -13.57 24.51
CA ALA A 136 -13.32 -13.02 25.11
C ALA A 136 -13.54 -11.63 25.71
N VAL A 137 -14.41 -10.81 25.11
CA VAL A 137 -14.77 -9.51 25.68
C VAL A 137 -15.60 -9.63 26.96
N LEU A 138 -16.47 -10.64 27.05
CA LEU A 138 -17.27 -10.89 28.26
C LEU A 138 -16.43 -11.33 29.45
N ASP A 139 -15.23 -11.87 29.22
CA ASP A 139 -14.30 -12.29 30.25
C ASP A 139 -13.27 -11.18 30.52
N PRO A 140 -13.35 -10.45 31.65
CA PRO A 140 -12.41 -9.36 31.95
C PRO A 140 -10.94 -9.79 31.94
N ALA A 141 -10.63 -11.07 32.22
CA ALA A 141 -9.26 -11.57 32.21
C ALA A 141 -8.69 -11.74 30.79
N LYS A 142 -9.55 -11.76 29.77
CA LYS A 142 -9.21 -11.97 28.35
C LYS A 142 -9.32 -10.71 27.50
N ARG A 143 -9.72 -9.59 28.11
CA ARG A 143 -9.75 -8.29 27.41
C ARG A 143 -8.33 -7.81 27.14
N LEU A 144 -8.19 -7.05 26.05
CA LEU A 144 -6.89 -6.63 25.56
C LEU A 144 -6.11 -5.78 26.58
N ASP A 145 -6.80 -4.96 27.36
CA ASP A 145 -6.22 -4.14 28.43
C ASP A 145 -5.65 -5.01 29.57
N ALA A 146 -6.40 -6.01 30.03
CA ALA A 146 -5.95 -6.95 31.05
C ALA A 146 -4.77 -7.81 30.56
N LEU A 147 -4.84 -8.29 29.31
CA LEU A 147 -3.75 -9.03 28.70
C LEU A 147 -2.51 -8.14 28.50
N ALA A 148 -2.68 -6.90 28.03
CA ALA A 148 -1.58 -5.94 27.90
C ALA A 148 -0.95 -5.61 29.27
N ALA A 149 -1.75 -5.46 30.33
CA ALA A 149 -1.24 -5.24 31.68
C ALA A 149 -0.38 -6.41 32.17
N ARG A 150 -0.83 -7.66 31.93
CA ARG A 150 -0.06 -8.88 32.24
C ARG A 150 1.23 -8.96 31.42
N TYR A 151 1.17 -8.61 30.13
CA TYR A 151 2.34 -8.52 29.26
C TYR A 151 3.34 -7.47 29.79
N ASN A 152 2.86 -6.27 30.13
CA ASN A 152 3.71 -5.19 30.66
C ASN A 152 4.26 -5.51 32.05
N ALA A 153 3.57 -6.34 32.84
CA ALA A 153 4.04 -6.86 34.12
C ALA A 153 5.10 -7.98 33.98
N GLY A 154 5.46 -8.36 32.75
CA GLY A 154 6.50 -9.34 32.47
C GLY A 154 6.01 -10.78 32.31
N GLU A 155 4.69 -11.03 32.25
CA GLU A 155 4.19 -12.37 31.99
C GLU A 155 4.54 -12.79 30.56
N ARG A 156 5.20 -13.94 30.41
CA ARG A 156 5.68 -14.47 29.12
C ARG A 156 5.32 -15.95 28.92
N GLU A 157 4.34 -16.46 29.66
CA GLU A 157 3.86 -17.83 29.49
C GLU A 157 3.32 -18.04 28.06
N PRO A 158 3.71 -19.10 27.33
CA PRO A 158 3.33 -19.32 25.93
C PRO A 158 1.83 -19.28 25.64
N SER A 159 1.03 -19.89 26.53
CA SER A 159 -0.43 -19.91 26.39
C SER A 159 -1.04 -18.51 26.52
N PHE A 160 -0.50 -17.71 27.43
CA PHE A 160 -0.87 -16.31 27.61
C PHE A 160 -0.45 -15.46 26.41
N LEU A 161 0.78 -15.62 25.89
CA LEU A 161 1.26 -14.84 24.75
C LEU A 161 0.48 -15.14 23.47
N LEU A 162 0.09 -16.40 23.24
CA LEU A 162 -0.82 -16.76 22.15
C LEU A 162 -2.20 -16.11 22.30
N GLU A 163 -2.74 -16.08 23.52
CA GLU A 163 -4.01 -15.41 23.81
C GLU A 163 -3.89 -13.90 23.59
N PHE A 164 -2.76 -13.29 23.97
CA PHE A 164 -2.48 -11.87 23.76
C PHE A 164 -2.29 -11.52 22.28
N ILE A 165 -1.50 -12.29 21.53
CA ILE A 165 -1.31 -12.14 20.07
C ILE A 165 -2.66 -12.28 19.35
N LYS A 166 -3.50 -13.24 19.76
CA LYS A 166 -4.85 -13.38 19.21
C LYS A 166 -5.72 -12.16 19.51
N ALA A 167 -5.65 -11.62 20.73
CA ALA A 167 -6.38 -10.41 21.10
C ALA A 167 -5.90 -9.18 20.29
N LEU A 168 -4.60 -9.02 20.10
CA LEU A 168 -4.00 -7.98 19.25
C LEU A 168 -4.44 -8.14 17.78
N GLY A 169 -4.43 -9.36 17.25
CA GLY A 169 -4.87 -9.68 15.89
C GLY A 169 -6.34 -9.34 15.68
N ASN A 170 -7.19 -9.72 16.64
CA ASN A 170 -8.58 -9.32 16.67
C ASN A 170 -8.75 -7.80 16.71
N ALA A 171 -7.89 -7.08 17.43
CA ALA A 171 -7.92 -5.62 17.50
C ALA A 171 -7.27 -4.90 16.30
N GLY A 172 -6.71 -5.63 15.32
CA GLY A 172 -6.03 -5.06 14.16
C GLY A 172 -4.62 -4.52 14.41
N MET A 173 -4.01 -4.86 15.55
CA MET A 173 -2.74 -4.30 16.05
C MET A 173 -1.52 -5.07 15.50
N LYS A 174 -1.29 -4.97 14.18
CA LYS A 174 -0.26 -5.77 13.48
C LYS A 174 1.17 -5.46 13.90
N ALA A 175 1.49 -4.19 14.16
CA ALA A 175 2.85 -3.79 14.55
C ALA A 175 3.20 -4.36 15.94
N GLU A 176 2.24 -4.32 16.86
CA GLU A 176 2.36 -4.85 18.20
C GLU A 176 2.47 -6.38 18.19
N ILE A 177 1.77 -7.08 17.28
CA ILE A 177 1.98 -8.51 17.08
C ILE A 177 3.42 -8.80 16.68
N GLN A 178 3.97 -8.08 15.71
CA GLN A 178 5.35 -8.28 15.26
C GLN A 178 6.35 -8.02 16.40
N GLN A 179 6.14 -6.96 17.18
CA GLN A 179 6.96 -6.65 18.34
C GLN A 179 6.88 -7.74 19.42
N VAL A 180 5.67 -8.14 19.81
CA VAL A 180 5.43 -9.17 20.85
C VAL A 180 6.03 -10.50 20.43
N VAL A 181 5.82 -10.92 19.18
CA VAL A 181 6.37 -12.18 18.66
C VAL A 181 7.90 -12.13 18.65
N LYS A 182 8.50 -11.04 18.17
CA LYS A 182 9.96 -10.88 18.19
C LYS A 182 10.53 -10.92 19.61
N GLU A 183 10.00 -10.12 20.52
CA GLU A 183 10.44 -10.09 21.93
C GLU A 183 10.29 -11.45 22.61
N TRP A 184 9.21 -12.17 22.28
CA TRP A 184 8.97 -13.51 22.81
C TRP A 184 9.98 -14.52 22.26
N LEU A 185 10.09 -14.65 20.94
CA LEU A 185 10.92 -15.66 20.31
C LEU A 185 12.40 -15.43 20.62
N ASP A 186 12.86 -14.17 20.65
CA ASP A 186 14.24 -13.81 21.02
C ASP A 186 14.58 -14.19 22.47
N GLY A 187 13.59 -14.32 23.36
CA GLY A 187 13.78 -14.69 24.76
C GLY A 187 13.83 -16.19 25.03
N LEU A 188 13.46 -17.04 24.07
CA LEU A 188 13.35 -18.48 24.28
C LEU A 188 14.65 -19.24 23.99
N SER A 189 14.88 -20.29 24.78
CA SER A 189 15.91 -21.29 24.50
C SER A 189 15.53 -22.21 23.33
N VAL A 190 16.50 -22.92 22.77
CA VAL A 190 16.30 -23.90 21.69
C VAL A 190 15.22 -24.93 22.06
N ASP A 191 15.26 -25.50 23.27
CA ASP A 191 14.31 -26.52 23.70
C ASP A 191 12.88 -25.95 23.84
N GLN A 192 12.74 -24.65 24.12
CA GLN A 192 11.44 -23.98 24.17
C GLN A 192 10.91 -23.63 22.77
N LEU A 193 11.80 -23.22 21.85
CA LEU A 193 11.46 -22.97 20.45
C LEU A 193 11.11 -24.26 19.70
N ALA A 194 11.81 -25.36 19.98
CA ALA A 194 11.66 -26.63 19.28
C ALA A 194 10.50 -27.48 19.82
N THR A 195 9.29 -26.91 19.83
CA THR A 195 8.07 -27.59 20.30
C THR A 195 6.96 -27.57 19.25
N PRO A 196 6.00 -28.53 19.29
CA PRO A 196 4.85 -28.54 18.39
C PRO A 196 4.01 -27.26 18.44
N THR A 197 4.01 -26.59 19.60
CA THR A 197 3.26 -25.34 19.81
C THR A 197 3.96 -24.14 19.21
N MET A 198 5.29 -24.05 19.35
CA MET A 198 6.04 -22.89 18.89
C MET A 198 6.32 -22.91 17.39
N TRP A 199 6.46 -24.08 16.79
CA TRP A 199 6.84 -24.18 15.38
C TRP A 199 5.87 -23.46 14.42
N PRO A 200 4.53 -23.61 14.52
CA PRO A 200 3.60 -22.85 13.68
C PRO A 200 3.71 -21.33 13.81
N ILE A 201 4.07 -20.84 14.99
CA ILE A 201 4.24 -19.40 15.28
C ILE A 201 5.48 -18.89 14.53
N ILE A 202 6.58 -19.63 14.61
CA ILE A 202 7.83 -19.30 13.89
C ILE A 202 7.53 -19.23 12.38
N MET A 203 6.88 -20.24 11.82
CA MET A 203 6.54 -20.24 10.38
C MET A 203 5.66 -19.05 9.95
N GLN A 204 4.76 -18.61 10.82
CA GLN A 204 3.81 -17.55 10.50
C GLN A 204 4.45 -16.16 10.53
N PHE A 205 5.40 -15.93 11.45
CA PHE A 205 5.86 -14.59 11.77
C PHE A 205 7.35 -14.34 11.48
N GLU A 206 8.17 -15.39 11.34
CA GLU A 206 9.60 -15.24 11.06
C GLU A 206 9.89 -15.49 9.58
N ASN A 207 10.37 -14.44 8.90
CA ASN A 207 10.69 -14.48 7.47
C ASN A 207 12.10 -13.95 7.14
N ASP A 208 12.86 -13.49 8.14
CA ASP A 208 14.23 -13.01 7.96
C ASP A 208 15.24 -14.13 8.32
N PRO A 209 16.06 -14.62 7.38
CA PRO A 209 17.03 -15.68 7.64
C PRO A 209 18.14 -15.26 8.63
N LEU A 210 18.32 -13.95 8.85
CA LEU A 210 19.25 -13.38 9.81
C LEU A 210 18.60 -13.10 11.18
N SER A 211 17.30 -13.36 11.35
CA SER A 211 16.65 -13.30 12.67
C SER A 211 17.33 -14.27 13.63
N LYS A 212 17.41 -13.88 14.91
CA LYS A 212 17.95 -14.76 15.96
C LYS A 212 17.19 -16.07 16.01
N THR A 213 15.87 -16.03 15.82
CA THR A 213 15.01 -17.22 15.77
C THR A 213 15.42 -18.17 14.63
N LEU A 214 15.48 -17.71 13.38
CA LEU A 214 15.80 -18.61 12.26
C LEU A 214 17.26 -19.04 12.24
N LEU A 215 18.19 -18.22 12.76
CA LEU A 215 19.56 -18.65 13.04
C LEU A 215 19.59 -19.80 14.06
N THR A 216 18.80 -19.71 15.13
CA THR A 216 18.67 -20.78 16.12
C THR A 216 18.06 -22.05 15.52
N VAL A 217 17.04 -21.91 14.66
CA VAL A 217 16.46 -23.03 13.91
C VAL A 217 17.50 -23.71 13.04
N ARG A 218 18.29 -22.94 12.29
CA ARG A 218 19.38 -23.44 11.44
C ARG A 218 20.44 -24.18 12.25
N ASP A 219 20.93 -23.56 13.33
CA ASP A 219 22.06 -24.07 14.11
C ASP A 219 21.70 -25.32 14.93
N HIS A 220 20.41 -25.52 15.20
CA HIS A 220 19.88 -26.66 15.95
C HIS A 220 18.82 -27.45 15.16
N ILE A 221 18.96 -27.52 13.83
CA ILE A 221 17.93 -28.05 12.92
C ILE A 221 17.42 -29.45 13.28
N ASP A 222 18.27 -30.33 13.82
CA ASP A 222 17.87 -31.68 14.23
C ASP A 222 16.82 -31.66 15.35
N ARG A 223 16.85 -30.66 16.23
CA ARG A 223 15.82 -30.46 17.26
C ARG A 223 14.49 -30.07 16.64
N PHE A 224 14.50 -29.19 15.64
CA PHE A 224 13.30 -28.73 14.94
C PHE A 224 12.70 -29.80 14.02
N TYR A 225 13.54 -30.65 13.41
CA TYR A 225 13.09 -31.83 12.67
C TYR A 225 12.47 -32.90 13.58
N ALA A 226 12.91 -32.99 14.83
CA ALA A 226 12.40 -33.97 15.79
C ALA A 226 11.05 -33.56 16.41
N ILE A 227 10.51 -32.38 16.09
CA ILE A 227 9.19 -31.95 16.56
C ILE A 227 8.13 -32.91 15.99
N PRO A 228 7.26 -33.51 16.83
CA PRO A 228 6.28 -34.52 16.39
C PRO A 228 5.07 -33.88 15.69
N LEU A 229 5.30 -33.28 14.53
CA LEU A 229 4.27 -32.75 13.62
C LEU A 229 4.34 -33.46 12.26
N ASP A 230 3.20 -33.54 11.58
CA ASP A 230 3.14 -34.12 10.24
C ASP A 230 3.95 -33.27 9.25
N ASN A 231 4.74 -33.92 8.40
CA ASN A 231 5.62 -33.27 7.42
C ASN A 231 6.63 -32.26 8.01
N GLN A 232 6.94 -32.35 9.31
CA GLN A 232 7.77 -31.38 10.02
C GLN A 232 9.09 -31.04 9.33
N ARG A 233 9.82 -32.05 8.86
CA ARG A 233 11.09 -31.84 8.15
C ARG A 233 10.91 -30.94 6.94
N ALA A 234 9.92 -31.23 6.11
CA ALA A 234 9.61 -30.43 4.93
C ALA A 234 9.18 -29.01 5.29
N MET A 235 8.45 -28.83 6.40
CA MET A 235 8.06 -27.51 6.90
C MET A 235 9.27 -26.68 7.33
N VAL A 236 10.19 -27.28 8.09
CA VAL A 236 11.46 -26.63 8.51
C VAL A 236 12.28 -26.22 7.29
N ASP A 237 12.44 -27.14 6.33
CA ASP A 237 13.18 -26.87 5.10
C ASP A 237 12.53 -25.76 4.28
N ALA A 238 11.20 -25.76 4.17
CA ALA A 238 10.44 -24.74 3.45
C ALA A 238 10.55 -23.36 4.09
N THR A 239 10.46 -23.25 5.42
CA THR A 239 10.60 -21.97 6.14
C THR A 239 11.97 -21.35 5.92
N LEU A 240 13.05 -22.12 6.12
CA LEU A 240 14.41 -21.64 5.92
C LEU A 240 14.66 -21.29 4.45
N THR A 241 14.20 -22.14 3.53
CA THR A 241 14.31 -21.90 2.08
C THR A 241 13.56 -20.65 1.65
N GLY A 242 12.33 -20.46 2.13
CA GLY A 242 11.50 -19.30 1.83
C GLY A 242 12.16 -18.01 2.29
N ALA A 243 12.63 -17.95 3.54
CA ALA A 243 13.33 -16.80 4.09
C ALA A 243 14.60 -16.44 3.29
N MET A 244 15.41 -17.46 2.95
CA MET A 244 16.60 -17.28 2.11
C MET A 244 16.28 -16.73 0.73
N VAL A 245 15.38 -17.39 0.00
CA VAL A 245 15.07 -17.03 -1.39
C VAL A 245 14.41 -15.66 -1.45
N GLN A 246 13.50 -15.35 -0.52
CA GLN A 246 12.83 -14.06 -0.45
C GLN A 246 13.83 -12.92 -0.22
N THR A 247 14.75 -13.09 0.74
CA THR A 247 15.82 -12.10 1.00
C THR A 247 16.73 -11.91 -0.22
N ALA A 248 17.09 -13.00 -0.92
CA ALA A 248 17.87 -12.91 -2.15
C ALA A 248 17.13 -12.19 -3.28
N ILE A 249 15.81 -12.40 -3.41
CA ILE A 249 14.96 -11.68 -4.38
C ILE A 249 14.95 -10.19 -4.05
N GLU A 250 14.78 -9.81 -2.78
CA GLU A 250 14.77 -8.41 -2.33
C GLU A 250 16.08 -7.71 -2.71
N PHE A 251 17.23 -8.31 -2.37
CA PHE A 251 18.53 -7.78 -2.76
C PHE A 251 18.80 -7.80 -4.26
N SER A 252 18.26 -8.78 -5.00
CA SER A 252 18.47 -8.90 -6.44
C SER A 252 17.68 -7.87 -7.22
N THR A 253 16.42 -7.68 -6.84
CA THR A 253 15.43 -6.87 -7.58
C THR A 253 15.44 -5.40 -7.19
N ASN A 254 15.93 -5.07 -6.00
CA ASN A 254 16.16 -3.70 -5.58
C ASN A 254 17.65 -3.34 -5.74
N PRO A 255 18.06 -2.66 -6.83
CA PRO A 255 19.47 -2.40 -7.11
C PRO A 255 20.17 -1.54 -6.04
N ASN A 256 19.40 -0.78 -5.26
CA ASN A 256 19.94 0.11 -4.25
C ASN A 256 19.93 -0.49 -2.84
N LEU A 257 19.17 -1.56 -2.58
CA LEU A 257 19.05 -2.14 -1.24
C LEU A 257 20.38 -2.71 -0.75
N ALA A 258 21.13 -3.40 -1.62
CA ALA A 258 22.46 -3.90 -1.27
C ALA A 258 23.47 -2.76 -1.01
N ILE A 259 23.23 -1.56 -1.55
CA ILE A 259 24.07 -0.38 -1.36
C ILE A 259 23.71 0.31 -0.03
N TYR A 260 22.41 0.51 0.25
CA TYR A 260 21.93 1.17 1.47
C TYR A 260 21.96 0.27 2.71
N GLU A 261 21.92 -1.04 2.54
CA GLU A 261 22.01 -2.03 3.61
C GLU A 261 23.22 -2.94 3.40
N GLN A 262 24.38 -2.36 3.06
CA GLN A 262 25.59 -3.11 2.73
C GLN A 262 26.01 -4.10 3.85
N ASP A 263 25.90 -3.70 5.11
CA ASP A 263 26.22 -4.57 6.24
C ASP A 263 25.27 -5.77 6.33
N ARG A 264 23.97 -5.55 6.08
CA ARG A 264 22.97 -6.64 6.06
C ARG A 264 23.16 -7.54 4.85
N PHE A 265 23.47 -6.97 3.68
CA PHE A 265 23.78 -7.74 2.48
C PHE A 265 25.00 -8.63 2.71
N ASN A 266 26.08 -8.09 3.28
CA ASN A 266 27.28 -8.84 3.62
C ASN A 266 26.96 -9.97 4.62
N ALA A 267 26.19 -9.67 5.67
CA ALA A 267 25.76 -10.69 6.63
C ALA A 267 24.90 -11.79 5.98
N PHE A 268 24.07 -11.44 4.99
CA PHE A 268 23.28 -12.41 4.23
C PHE A 268 24.14 -13.27 3.30
N VAL A 269 25.15 -12.68 2.64
CA VAL A 269 26.13 -13.44 1.83
C VAL A 269 26.94 -14.39 2.71
N ASP A 270 27.44 -13.92 3.85
CA ASP A 270 28.14 -14.76 4.84
C ASP A 270 27.24 -15.90 5.34
N TYR A 271 25.96 -15.61 5.57
CA TYR A 271 24.95 -16.61 5.93
C TYR A 271 24.79 -17.66 4.82
N LEU A 272 24.69 -17.25 3.56
CA LEU A 272 24.56 -18.18 2.43
C LEU A 272 25.80 -19.05 2.26
N ASP A 273 27.00 -18.48 2.43
CA ASP A 273 28.26 -19.22 2.36
C ASP A 273 28.35 -20.32 3.42
N GLN A 274 27.88 -20.02 4.63
CA GLN A 274 27.80 -20.96 5.76
C GLN A 274 26.63 -21.95 5.66
N ALA A 275 25.61 -21.65 4.85
CA ALA A 275 24.45 -22.52 4.69
C ALA A 275 24.82 -23.86 4.04
N LYS A 276 24.16 -24.94 4.49
CA LYS A 276 24.30 -26.27 3.89
C LYS A 276 23.87 -26.23 2.42
N GLU A 277 24.53 -27.03 1.59
CA GLU A 277 24.11 -27.22 0.21
C GLU A 277 22.67 -27.73 0.13
N GLY A 278 21.86 -27.11 -0.71
CA GLY A 278 20.45 -27.45 -0.87
C GLY A 278 19.69 -26.42 -1.72
N PRO A 279 18.42 -26.72 -2.07
CA PRO A 279 17.66 -25.93 -3.03
C PRO A 279 17.55 -24.45 -2.68
N GLY A 280 17.35 -24.10 -1.40
CA GLY A 280 17.26 -22.71 -0.95
C GLY A 280 18.55 -21.92 -1.19
N LYS A 281 19.71 -22.48 -0.82
CA LYS A 281 21.02 -21.87 -1.08
C LYS A 281 21.26 -21.72 -2.58
N THR A 282 21.01 -22.77 -3.36
CA THR A 282 21.19 -22.74 -4.81
C THR A 282 20.31 -21.69 -5.48
N MET A 283 19.01 -21.64 -5.13
CA MET A 283 18.08 -20.65 -5.64
C MET A 283 18.49 -19.21 -5.26
N ALA A 284 18.86 -18.98 -4.00
CA ALA A 284 19.32 -17.67 -3.53
C ALA A 284 20.61 -17.21 -4.25
N ALA A 285 21.60 -18.10 -4.36
CA ALA A 285 22.85 -17.83 -5.05
C ALA A 285 22.63 -17.54 -6.54
N VAL A 286 21.75 -18.28 -7.20
CA VAL A 286 21.37 -18.03 -8.59
C VAL A 286 20.77 -16.64 -8.77
N TRP A 287 19.85 -16.23 -7.89
CA TRP A 287 19.29 -14.87 -7.91
C TRP A 287 20.37 -13.81 -7.80
N LEU A 288 21.25 -13.92 -6.79
CA LEU A 288 22.33 -12.96 -6.55
C LEU A 288 23.35 -12.92 -7.69
N ASN A 289 23.83 -14.08 -8.16
CA ASN A 289 24.82 -14.18 -9.23
C ASN A 289 24.28 -13.63 -10.56
N THR A 290 23.03 -13.98 -10.90
CA THR A 290 22.39 -13.48 -12.12
C THR A 290 22.19 -11.97 -12.04
N SER A 291 21.80 -11.47 -10.87
CA SER A 291 21.73 -10.03 -10.59
C SER A 291 23.07 -9.33 -10.73
N GLN A 292 24.15 -9.92 -10.24
CA GLN A 292 25.50 -9.37 -10.39
C GLN A 292 25.92 -9.29 -11.87
N LEU A 293 25.74 -10.37 -12.65
CA LEU A 293 26.02 -10.39 -14.09
C LEU A 293 25.20 -9.33 -14.84
N SER A 294 23.92 -9.22 -14.49
CA SER A 294 23.02 -8.19 -15.03
C SER A 294 23.54 -6.77 -14.73
N ARG A 295 23.96 -6.50 -13.49
CA ARG A 295 24.49 -5.19 -13.06
C ARG A 295 25.83 -4.84 -13.72
N GLN A 296 26.66 -5.84 -13.98
CA GLN A 296 27.92 -5.69 -14.72
C GLN A 296 27.69 -5.50 -16.23
N GLY A 297 26.46 -5.71 -16.70
CA GLY A 297 26.10 -5.64 -18.11
C GLY A 297 26.57 -6.85 -18.94
N ASP A 298 27.04 -7.92 -18.30
CA ASP A 298 27.46 -9.16 -18.97
C ASP A 298 26.25 -10.04 -19.29
N TRP A 299 25.45 -9.57 -20.23
CA TRP A 299 24.20 -10.22 -20.63
C TRP A 299 24.41 -11.61 -21.26
N LYS A 300 25.60 -11.90 -21.80
CA LYS A 300 25.90 -13.20 -22.41
C LYS A 300 26.05 -14.25 -21.32
N GLN A 301 26.92 -14.00 -20.35
CA GLN A 301 27.07 -14.88 -19.19
C GLN A 301 25.80 -14.95 -18.37
N MET A 302 25.04 -13.85 -18.27
CA MET A 302 23.73 -13.86 -17.63
C MET A 302 22.77 -14.83 -18.33
N LEU A 303 22.63 -14.77 -19.66
CA LEU A 303 21.74 -15.68 -20.38
C LEU A 303 22.22 -17.13 -20.31
N ASP A 304 23.53 -17.37 -20.35
CA ASP A 304 24.09 -18.71 -20.18
C ASP A 304 23.79 -19.25 -18.78
N ALA A 305 23.93 -18.43 -17.73
CA ALA A 305 23.55 -18.79 -16.37
C ALA A 305 22.04 -19.09 -16.27
N MET A 306 21.18 -18.25 -16.84
CA MET A 306 19.74 -18.48 -16.85
C MET A 306 19.35 -19.76 -17.60
N ARG A 307 20.04 -20.10 -18.70
CA ARG A 307 19.83 -21.36 -19.44
C ARG A 307 20.22 -22.57 -18.61
N GLU A 308 21.32 -22.48 -17.87
CA GLU A 308 21.72 -23.56 -16.97
C GLU A 308 20.70 -23.73 -15.82
N VAL A 309 20.17 -22.62 -15.30
CA VAL A 309 19.08 -22.64 -14.31
C VAL A 309 17.83 -23.35 -14.83
N GLU A 310 17.44 -23.10 -16.08
CA GLU A 310 16.33 -23.81 -16.76
C GLU A 310 16.65 -25.29 -16.94
N LYS A 311 17.83 -25.61 -17.48
CA LYS A 311 18.28 -26.96 -17.79
C LYS A 311 18.35 -27.86 -16.55
N GLU A 312 18.89 -27.33 -15.46
CA GLU A 312 19.06 -28.05 -14.19
C GLU A 312 17.78 -28.03 -13.33
N ASN A 313 16.70 -27.39 -13.80
CA ASN A 313 15.42 -27.25 -13.08
C ASN A 313 15.60 -26.73 -11.64
N ILE A 314 16.45 -25.71 -11.48
CA ILE A 314 16.81 -25.17 -10.15
C ILE A 314 15.60 -24.62 -9.39
N PHE A 315 14.67 -23.99 -10.11
CA PHE A 315 13.45 -23.43 -9.54
C PHE A 315 12.23 -24.33 -9.81
N PRO A 316 11.31 -24.45 -8.84
CA PRO A 316 9.94 -24.92 -9.12
C PRO A 316 9.29 -24.04 -10.21
N PRO A 317 8.36 -24.59 -11.01
CA PRO A 317 7.70 -23.84 -12.09
C PRO A 317 7.10 -22.50 -11.67
N GLN A 318 6.58 -22.42 -10.44
CA GLN A 318 5.97 -21.21 -9.87
C GLN A 318 6.99 -20.08 -9.62
N LEU A 319 8.24 -20.43 -9.29
CA LEU A 319 9.31 -19.47 -8.99
C LEU A 319 10.17 -19.16 -10.23
N PHE A 320 10.35 -20.13 -11.12
CA PHE A 320 11.12 -19.94 -12.35
C PHE A 320 10.55 -18.80 -13.20
N GLY A 321 9.23 -18.70 -13.30
CA GLY A 321 8.56 -17.64 -14.06
C GLY A 321 8.90 -16.22 -13.57
N GLN A 322 8.99 -16.02 -12.25
CA GLN A 322 9.38 -14.74 -11.65
C GLN A 322 10.84 -14.41 -11.95
N TYR A 323 11.76 -15.36 -11.71
CA TYR A 323 13.18 -15.23 -12.00
C TYR A 323 13.44 -14.92 -13.47
N PHE A 324 12.88 -15.74 -14.36
CA PHE A 324 13.04 -15.61 -15.79
C PHE A 324 12.50 -14.26 -16.29
N SER A 325 11.30 -13.87 -15.88
CA SER A 325 10.68 -12.62 -16.35
C SER A 325 11.49 -11.40 -15.94
N PHE A 326 12.00 -11.37 -14.71
CA PHE A 326 12.82 -10.27 -14.20
C PHE A 326 14.11 -10.10 -15.03
N PHE A 327 14.93 -11.14 -15.15
CA PHE A 327 16.21 -11.04 -15.85
C PHE A 327 16.10 -10.95 -17.36
N MET A 328 15.03 -11.49 -17.96
CA MET A 328 14.77 -11.24 -19.38
C MET A 328 14.50 -9.76 -19.64
N GLN A 329 13.84 -9.05 -18.73
CA GLN A 329 13.61 -7.61 -18.88
C GLN A 329 14.91 -6.80 -18.76
N THR A 330 15.89 -7.22 -17.96
CA THR A 330 17.15 -6.48 -17.82
C THR A 330 17.98 -6.47 -19.10
N LEU A 331 17.78 -7.42 -20.04
CA LEU A 331 18.37 -7.37 -21.39
C LEU A 331 18.04 -6.07 -22.15
N THR A 332 16.92 -5.42 -21.80
CA THR A 332 16.53 -4.15 -22.40
C THR A 332 17.34 -2.96 -21.89
N GLN A 333 18.10 -3.13 -20.81
CA GLN A 333 18.86 -2.07 -20.16
C GLN A 333 20.38 -2.15 -20.41
N VAL A 334 20.87 -3.20 -21.08
CA VAL A 334 22.31 -3.39 -21.33
C VAL A 334 22.82 -2.60 -22.56
N LYS A 335 24.12 -2.29 -22.57
CA LYS A 335 24.77 -1.47 -23.63
C LYS A 335 24.64 -2.10 -25.03
N GLU A 336 24.76 -3.42 -25.14
CA GLU A 336 24.58 -4.18 -26.39
C GLU A 336 23.11 -4.64 -26.60
N GLN A 337 22.15 -3.79 -26.19
CA GLN A 337 20.72 -4.09 -26.11
C GLN A 337 20.18 -4.92 -27.28
N LYS A 338 20.45 -4.51 -28.53
CA LYS A 338 19.91 -5.20 -29.71
C LYS A 338 20.35 -6.65 -29.78
N ALA A 339 21.65 -6.92 -29.59
CA ALA A 339 22.19 -8.28 -29.62
C ALA A 339 21.69 -9.10 -28.43
N ALA A 340 21.61 -8.48 -27.25
CA ALA A 340 21.12 -9.11 -26.03
C ALA A 340 19.65 -9.53 -26.15
N VAL A 341 18.81 -8.61 -26.61
CA VAL A 341 17.38 -8.85 -26.83
C VAL A 341 17.15 -9.86 -27.96
N GLU A 342 17.90 -9.81 -29.06
CA GLU A 342 17.81 -10.81 -30.13
C GLU A 342 18.17 -12.22 -29.63
N ALA A 343 19.19 -12.34 -28.78
CA ALA A 343 19.55 -13.61 -28.14
C ALA A 343 18.46 -14.11 -27.18
N GLY A 344 17.89 -13.22 -26.37
CA GLY A 344 16.78 -13.52 -25.47
C GLY A 344 15.50 -13.95 -26.22
N LEU A 345 15.18 -13.28 -27.33
CA LEU A 345 14.07 -13.64 -28.21
C LEU A 345 14.24 -15.02 -28.84
N LYS A 346 15.46 -15.32 -29.32
CA LYS A 346 15.78 -16.63 -29.85
C LYS A 346 15.55 -17.72 -28.79
N TRP A 347 15.97 -17.48 -27.55
CA TRP A 347 15.75 -18.43 -26.47
C TRP A 347 14.26 -18.62 -26.15
N LEU A 348 13.50 -17.53 -26.08
CA LEU A 348 12.05 -17.59 -25.89
C LEU A 348 11.37 -18.40 -26.98
N ASP A 349 11.80 -18.27 -28.23
CA ASP A 349 11.28 -19.07 -29.34
C ASP A 349 11.57 -20.56 -29.16
N GLU A 350 12.76 -20.91 -28.68
CA GLU A 350 13.14 -22.29 -28.34
C GLU A 350 12.27 -22.84 -27.18
N LEU A 351 12.01 -22.03 -26.15
CA LEU A 351 11.15 -22.43 -25.01
C LEU A 351 9.70 -22.61 -25.43
N ILE A 352 9.15 -21.66 -26.20
CA ILE A 352 7.80 -21.71 -26.74
C ILE A 352 7.60 -22.93 -27.65
N ALA A 353 8.59 -23.24 -28.50
CA ALA A 353 8.52 -24.40 -29.38
C ALA A 353 8.53 -25.73 -28.63
N ARG A 354 9.16 -25.80 -27.45
CA ARG A 354 9.19 -26.99 -26.58
C ARG A 354 7.96 -27.09 -25.67
N ALA A 355 7.26 -25.99 -25.41
CA ALA A 355 6.12 -25.95 -24.50
C ALA A 355 4.92 -26.75 -25.03
N SER A 356 4.61 -27.86 -24.36
CA SER A 356 3.49 -28.77 -24.70
C SER A 356 2.47 -28.83 -23.57
N GLY A 357 1.46 -29.69 -23.64
CA GLY A 357 0.41 -29.81 -22.60
C GLY A 357 -0.80 -28.90 -22.84
N SER A 358 -1.96 -29.30 -22.31
CA SER A 358 -3.25 -28.60 -22.47
C SER A 358 -3.95 -28.36 -21.12
N ASP A 359 -3.18 -28.32 -20.04
CA ASP A 359 -3.64 -28.01 -18.68
C ASP A 359 -3.42 -26.52 -18.34
N ALA A 360 -3.99 -26.09 -17.22
CA ALA A 360 -3.94 -24.70 -16.76
C ALA A 360 -2.49 -24.20 -16.59
N MET A 361 -1.59 -24.99 -16.00
CA MET A 361 -0.20 -24.58 -15.79
C MET A 361 0.50 -24.38 -17.15
N SER A 362 0.32 -25.31 -18.09
CA SER A 362 0.87 -25.20 -19.45
C SER A 362 0.36 -23.96 -20.21
N TYR A 363 -0.91 -23.58 -20.05
CA TYR A 363 -1.45 -22.36 -20.64
C TYR A 363 -0.91 -21.09 -19.98
N GLN A 364 -0.82 -21.08 -18.65
CA GLN A 364 -0.23 -19.97 -17.89
C GLN A 364 1.23 -19.74 -18.30
N THR A 365 2.04 -20.80 -18.37
CA THR A 365 3.45 -20.72 -18.78
C THR A 365 3.61 -20.12 -20.18
N ARG A 366 2.82 -20.59 -21.16
CA ARG A 366 2.89 -20.03 -22.53
C ARG A 366 2.44 -18.58 -22.60
N ALA A 367 1.40 -18.20 -21.87
CA ALA A 367 0.98 -16.81 -21.78
C ALA A 367 2.13 -15.93 -21.25
N MET A 368 2.80 -16.33 -20.18
CA MET A 368 3.96 -15.60 -19.63
C MET A 368 5.12 -15.50 -20.63
N MET A 369 5.45 -16.58 -21.34
CA MET A 369 6.51 -16.57 -22.36
C MET A 369 6.22 -15.61 -23.50
N TYR A 370 4.98 -15.59 -24.01
CA TYR A 370 4.58 -14.66 -25.06
C TYR A 370 4.49 -13.21 -24.56
N ALA A 371 4.16 -12.98 -23.28
CA ALA A 371 4.23 -11.66 -22.65
C ALA A 371 5.68 -11.13 -22.61
N GLY A 372 6.62 -11.96 -22.15
CA GLY A 372 8.06 -11.63 -22.16
C GLY A 372 8.58 -11.38 -23.58
N LYS A 373 8.16 -12.22 -24.55
CA LYS A 373 8.51 -12.06 -25.97
C LYS A 373 8.01 -10.73 -26.52
N ALA A 374 6.77 -10.35 -26.21
CA ALA A 374 6.21 -9.06 -26.62
C ALA A 374 7.00 -7.87 -26.03
N SER A 375 7.36 -7.94 -24.74
CA SER A 375 8.16 -6.91 -24.06
C SER A 375 9.54 -6.73 -24.72
N LEU A 376 10.20 -7.84 -25.06
CA LEU A 376 11.50 -7.80 -25.73
C LEU A 376 11.41 -7.28 -27.17
N LEU A 377 10.42 -7.72 -27.95
CA LEU A 377 10.19 -7.22 -29.30
C LEU A 377 9.87 -5.72 -29.31
N GLN A 378 9.21 -5.22 -28.27
CA GLN A 378 8.99 -3.79 -28.06
C GLN A 378 10.32 -3.04 -27.89
N ALA A 379 11.23 -3.56 -27.05
CA ALA A 379 12.53 -2.93 -26.78
C ALA A 379 13.44 -2.79 -28.01
N VAL A 380 13.31 -3.69 -29.01
CA VAL A 380 14.05 -3.60 -30.29
C VAL A 380 13.23 -3.04 -31.45
N GLY A 381 12.08 -2.42 -31.18
CA GLY A 381 11.27 -1.73 -32.18
C GLY A 381 10.55 -2.65 -33.20
N LYS A 382 10.40 -3.94 -32.91
CA LYS A 382 9.76 -4.93 -33.79
C LYS A 382 8.24 -4.99 -33.58
N ALA A 383 7.55 -3.87 -33.80
CA ALA A 383 6.13 -3.71 -33.49
C ALA A 383 5.21 -4.77 -34.15
N GLY A 384 5.50 -5.19 -35.39
CA GLY A 384 4.70 -6.19 -36.10
C GLY A 384 4.80 -7.59 -35.50
N GLU A 385 6.00 -8.00 -35.09
CA GLU A 385 6.22 -9.29 -34.40
C GLU A 385 5.68 -9.23 -32.97
N MET A 386 5.84 -8.09 -32.29
CA MET A 386 5.32 -7.86 -30.94
C MET A 386 3.81 -8.07 -30.87
N LYS A 387 3.04 -7.50 -31.83
CA LYS A 387 1.59 -7.70 -31.92
C LYS A 387 1.21 -9.17 -32.13
N LYS A 388 2.00 -9.92 -32.90
CA LYS A 388 1.79 -11.37 -33.08
C LYS A 388 2.01 -12.12 -31.76
N ALA A 389 3.07 -11.79 -31.02
CA ALA A 389 3.34 -12.37 -29.71
C ALA A 389 2.22 -12.06 -28.71
N GLN A 390 1.71 -10.82 -28.66
CA GLN A 390 0.56 -10.45 -27.83
C GLN A 390 -0.70 -11.26 -28.17
N LYS A 391 -0.98 -11.47 -29.45
CA LYS A 391 -2.13 -12.28 -29.88
C LYS A 391 -2.01 -13.74 -29.43
N GLU A 392 -0.81 -14.32 -29.50
CA GLU A 392 -0.59 -15.67 -28.96
C GLU A 392 -0.69 -15.71 -27.43
N MET A 393 -0.18 -14.69 -26.72
CA MET A 393 -0.39 -14.56 -25.27
C MET A 393 -1.88 -14.57 -24.93
N GLU A 394 -2.68 -13.71 -25.57
CA GLU A 394 -4.13 -13.60 -25.35
C GLU A 394 -4.85 -14.93 -25.59
N LYS A 395 -4.48 -15.65 -26.66
CA LYS A 395 -4.99 -17.00 -26.94
C LYS A 395 -4.76 -17.95 -25.75
N TYR A 396 -3.55 -17.96 -25.17
CA TYR A 396 -3.27 -18.85 -24.04
C TYR A 396 -3.92 -18.38 -22.72
N VAL A 397 -4.08 -17.07 -22.51
CA VAL A 397 -4.87 -16.54 -21.39
C VAL A 397 -6.33 -16.99 -21.49
N ASN A 398 -6.91 -17.00 -22.69
CA ASN A 398 -8.27 -17.48 -22.90
C ASN A 398 -8.39 -18.99 -22.63
N LEU A 399 -7.46 -19.80 -23.14
CA LEU A 399 -7.42 -21.24 -22.89
C LEU A 399 -7.24 -21.58 -21.40
N LEU A 400 -6.47 -20.76 -20.66
CA LEU A 400 -6.33 -20.87 -19.21
C LEU A 400 -7.68 -20.67 -18.50
N LYS A 401 -8.42 -19.62 -18.87
CA LYS A 401 -9.77 -19.34 -18.32
C LYS A 401 -10.75 -20.48 -18.62
N GLU A 402 -10.73 -21.01 -19.84
CA GLU A 402 -11.56 -22.13 -20.26
C GLU A 402 -11.25 -23.42 -19.47
N THR A 403 -9.96 -23.65 -19.18
CA THR A 403 -9.50 -24.86 -18.46
C THR A 403 -9.77 -24.79 -16.96
N ALA A 404 -9.62 -23.61 -16.35
CA ALA A 404 -10.02 -23.35 -14.97
C ALA A 404 -11.54 -23.50 -14.78
N GLY A 405 -12.32 -23.20 -15.83
CA GLY A 405 -13.77 -23.42 -15.85
C GLY A 405 -14.22 -24.88 -15.99
N ALA A 406 -13.33 -25.81 -16.38
CA ALA A 406 -13.68 -27.22 -16.65
C ALA A 406 -13.56 -28.16 -15.43
N GLN A 407 -13.01 -27.71 -14.30
CA GLN A 407 -12.81 -28.53 -13.10
C GLN A 407 -13.91 -28.40 -12.02
N VAL A 408 -15.04 -27.75 -12.32
CA VAL A 408 -16.16 -27.64 -11.37
C VAL A 408 -17.38 -28.43 -11.86
N PRO A 409 -17.71 -29.59 -11.27
CA PRO A 409 -19.06 -30.12 -11.33
C PRO A 409 -19.97 -29.26 -10.42
N THR A 410 -20.91 -28.57 -11.07
CA THR A 410 -22.22 -28.10 -10.55
C THR A 410 -22.28 -27.59 -9.10
N GLN A 411 -22.21 -26.27 -8.91
CA GLN A 411 -23.25 -25.44 -8.26
C GLN A 411 -23.17 -24.03 -8.87
N GLY A 412 -24.22 -23.60 -9.59
CA GLY A 412 -24.23 -22.35 -10.39
C GLY A 412 -24.72 -21.13 -9.61
N GLY A 413 -24.39 -19.89 -9.97
CA GLY A 413 -23.60 -19.37 -11.10
C GLY A 413 -24.14 -18.00 -11.54
N VAL A 414 -23.27 -16.97 -11.58
CA VAL A 414 -23.41 -15.71 -12.34
C VAL A 414 -22.00 -15.38 -12.90
N PRO A 415 -21.87 -14.89 -14.15
CA PRO A 415 -20.77 -15.23 -15.06
C PRO A 415 -19.60 -14.24 -15.09
N GLU A 416 -18.38 -14.76 -15.31
CA GLU A 416 -17.17 -13.95 -15.52
C GLU A 416 -16.88 -13.75 -17.01
N THR A 417 -17.30 -12.58 -17.50
CA THR A 417 -16.76 -11.94 -18.71
C THR A 417 -15.63 -10.99 -18.34
N ALA A 418 -14.71 -10.85 -19.30
CA ALA A 418 -13.84 -9.70 -19.51
C ALA A 418 -12.56 -9.56 -18.64
N VAL A 419 -11.45 -10.05 -19.21
CA VAL A 419 -10.25 -9.20 -19.33
C VAL A 419 -9.71 -9.39 -20.75
N THR A 420 -10.02 -8.40 -21.60
CA THR A 420 -9.45 -8.02 -22.92
C THR A 420 -9.25 -6.50 -22.79
N SER A 421 -8.22 -5.78 -23.21
CA SER A 421 -7.32 -5.84 -24.37
C SER A 421 -6.35 -4.63 -24.26
N ARG A 422 -5.17 -4.65 -24.89
CA ARG A 422 -4.50 -3.39 -25.30
C ARG A 422 -5.19 -2.89 -26.56
N ASN A 423 -6.15 -1.98 -26.43
CA ASN A 423 -6.68 -1.24 -27.56
C ASN A 423 -5.60 -0.30 -28.12
N ASN A 424 -5.15 -0.53 -29.35
CA ASN A 424 -4.47 0.50 -30.15
C ASN A 424 -5.52 1.59 -30.47
N ILE A 425 -5.66 2.60 -29.62
CA ILE A 425 -6.42 3.81 -29.96
C ILE A 425 -5.44 4.83 -30.51
N ARG A 426 -5.25 4.82 -31.83
CA ARG A 426 -4.58 5.94 -32.51
C ARG A 426 -5.59 7.09 -32.52
N LEU A 427 -5.34 8.10 -31.71
CA LEU A 427 -6.12 9.33 -31.68
C LEU A 427 -6.06 10.01 -33.05
N GLU A 428 -7.22 10.41 -33.56
CA GLU A 428 -7.33 11.15 -34.82
C GLU A 428 -6.79 12.58 -34.69
N ARG A 429 -6.85 13.13 -33.47
CA ARG A 429 -6.30 14.43 -33.07
C ARG A 429 -5.84 14.38 -31.62
N ASP A 430 -5.00 15.33 -31.24
CA ASP A 430 -4.57 15.50 -29.85
C ASP A 430 -5.77 15.86 -28.97
N VAL A 431 -5.80 15.31 -27.76
CA VAL A 431 -6.84 15.58 -26.75
C VAL A 431 -6.22 16.36 -25.61
N THR A 432 -6.64 17.60 -25.42
CA THR A 432 -6.17 18.46 -24.33
C THR A 432 -7.17 18.48 -23.19
N LEU A 433 -6.70 18.12 -21.99
CA LEU A 433 -7.41 18.29 -20.74
C LEU A 433 -6.98 19.59 -20.07
N ASN A 434 -7.95 20.31 -19.53
CA ASN A 434 -7.66 21.31 -18.50
C ASN A 434 -7.65 20.60 -17.13
N TYR A 435 -6.72 20.99 -16.26
CA TYR A 435 -6.71 20.49 -14.88
C TYR A 435 -6.90 21.64 -13.89
N GLU A 436 -7.45 21.30 -12.72
CA GLU A 436 -7.54 22.15 -11.56
C GLU A 436 -6.32 21.91 -10.67
N PHE A 437 -5.67 22.99 -10.26
CA PHE A 437 -4.56 22.89 -9.31
C PHE A 437 -5.14 22.81 -7.90
N ARG A 438 -4.96 21.66 -7.24
CA ARG A 438 -5.42 21.44 -5.86
C ARG A 438 -4.24 20.96 -5.03
N GLN A 439 -3.88 21.70 -3.99
CA GLN A 439 -2.82 21.32 -3.04
C GLN A 439 -1.50 20.87 -3.69
N GLY A 440 -1.05 21.57 -4.73
CA GLY A 440 0.24 21.26 -5.35
C GLY A 440 0.19 20.26 -6.50
N VAL A 441 -0.97 19.68 -6.84
CA VAL A 441 -1.10 18.59 -7.82
C VAL A 441 -2.21 18.84 -8.86
N PRO A 442 -2.16 18.18 -10.04
CA PRO A 442 -3.14 18.34 -11.10
C PRO A 442 -4.34 17.40 -10.93
N VAL A 443 -5.54 17.97 -10.82
CA VAL A 443 -6.81 17.21 -10.77
C VAL A 443 -7.59 17.43 -12.06
N VAL A 444 -7.93 16.33 -12.75
CA VAL A 444 -8.64 16.33 -14.04
C VAL A 444 -10.08 15.85 -13.88
N LYS A 445 -10.95 16.30 -14.78
CA LYS A 445 -12.34 15.82 -14.87
C LYS A 445 -12.41 14.53 -15.67
N VAL A 446 -13.16 13.55 -15.15
CA VAL A 446 -13.42 12.26 -15.78
C VAL A 446 -14.93 12.07 -15.88
N VAL A 447 -15.43 11.61 -17.03
CA VAL A 447 -16.85 11.27 -17.18
C VAL A 447 -17.02 9.76 -17.28
N ILE A 448 -17.79 9.16 -16.38
CA ILE A 448 -18.12 7.73 -16.36
C ILE A 448 -19.66 7.63 -16.38
N ASN A 449 -20.22 6.84 -17.30
CA ASN A 449 -21.66 6.71 -17.53
C ASN A 449 -22.43 8.05 -17.64
N GLY A 450 -21.77 9.10 -18.12
CA GLY A 450 -22.37 10.44 -18.26
C GLY A 450 -22.31 11.33 -17.01
N HIS A 451 -21.79 10.84 -15.88
CA HIS A 451 -21.56 11.65 -14.68
C HIS A 451 -20.10 12.11 -14.57
N THR A 452 -19.89 13.32 -14.05
CA THR A 452 -18.56 13.93 -13.91
C THR A 452 -17.97 13.64 -12.54
N TYR A 453 -16.72 13.21 -12.53
CA TYR A 453 -15.89 12.89 -11.38
C TYR A 453 -14.55 13.62 -11.47
N TYR A 454 -13.85 13.74 -10.35
CA TYR A 454 -12.54 14.40 -10.28
C TYR A 454 -11.46 13.39 -9.94
N PHE A 455 -10.39 13.34 -10.72
CA PHE A 455 -9.30 12.39 -10.52
C PHE A 455 -7.98 13.12 -10.41
N LEU A 456 -7.15 12.73 -9.45
CA LEU A 456 -5.75 13.11 -9.46
C LEU A 456 -5.07 12.49 -10.69
N PHE A 457 -4.37 13.31 -11.48
CA PHE A 457 -3.53 12.80 -12.55
C PHE A 457 -2.16 12.45 -11.96
N ASP A 458 -1.87 11.16 -11.82
CA ASP A 458 -0.71 10.66 -11.08
C ASP A 458 0.13 9.72 -11.97
N THR A 459 1.23 10.26 -12.49
CA THR A 459 2.20 9.51 -13.29
C THR A 459 2.89 8.39 -12.49
N CYS A 460 2.92 8.48 -11.16
CA CYS A 460 3.50 7.48 -10.27
C CYS A 460 2.46 6.56 -9.60
N ALA A 461 1.17 6.69 -9.94
CA ALA A 461 0.19 5.66 -9.65
C ALA A 461 0.35 4.48 -10.62
N GLY A 462 0.88 3.35 -10.14
CA GLY A 462 1.11 2.15 -10.96
C GLY A 462 -0.16 1.55 -11.59
N ILE A 463 -1.33 1.90 -11.08
CA ILE A 463 -2.64 1.59 -11.65
C ILE A 463 -3.62 2.72 -11.34
N THR A 464 -4.60 2.93 -12.22
CA THR A 464 -5.76 3.80 -11.97
C THR A 464 -6.51 3.31 -10.75
N CYS A 465 -6.90 4.22 -9.86
CA CYS A 465 -7.75 3.92 -8.72
C CYS A 465 -9.11 4.61 -8.85
N VAL A 466 -10.15 3.97 -8.30
CA VAL A 466 -11.50 4.55 -8.17
C VAL A 466 -11.96 4.41 -6.73
N SER A 467 -12.71 5.38 -6.24
CA SER A 467 -13.33 5.30 -4.93
C SER A 467 -14.43 4.23 -4.93
N ASP A 468 -14.60 3.56 -3.80
CA ASP A 468 -15.75 2.70 -3.52
C ASP A 468 -17.09 3.45 -3.71
N LYS A 469 -17.17 4.74 -3.36
CA LYS A 469 -18.31 5.62 -3.66
C LYS A 469 -18.63 5.64 -5.15
N LEU A 470 -17.63 5.86 -6.00
CA LEU A 470 -17.80 5.87 -7.46
C LEU A 470 -18.24 4.49 -7.95
N VAL A 471 -17.55 3.42 -7.52
CA VAL A 471 -17.88 2.03 -7.88
C VAL A 471 -19.35 1.71 -7.54
N ASN A 472 -19.82 2.10 -6.35
CA ASN A 472 -21.18 1.87 -5.92
C ASN A 472 -22.20 2.74 -6.68
N THR A 473 -21.86 4.01 -6.94
CA THR A 473 -22.73 4.96 -7.65
C THR A 473 -22.97 4.50 -9.09
N GLU A 474 -21.88 4.11 -9.76
CA GLU A 474 -21.90 3.68 -11.16
C GLU A 474 -22.17 2.19 -11.36
N LYS A 475 -22.32 1.44 -10.25
CA LYS A 475 -22.56 -0.01 -10.25
C LYS A 475 -21.53 -0.75 -11.10
N LEU A 476 -20.27 -0.34 -10.96
CA LEU A 476 -19.16 -0.99 -11.66
C LEU A 476 -19.01 -2.43 -11.15
N ALA A 477 -18.75 -3.37 -12.06
CA ALA A 477 -18.40 -4.72 -11.68
C ALA A 477 -17.06 -4.72 -10.94
N TYR A 478 -16.92 -5.53 -9.89
CA TYR A 478 -15.65 -5.63 -9.16
C TYR A 478 -15.41 -7.04 -8.64
N GLN A 479 -14.14 -7.37 -8.43
CA GLN A 479 -13.68 -8.67 -7.94
C GLN A 479 -12.56 -8.50 -6.91
N GLN A 480 -12.49 -9.42 -5.95
CA GLN A 480 -11.42 -9.49 -4.97
C GLN A 480 -10.30 -10.38 -5.51
N THR A 481 -9.06 -9.91 -5.46
CA THR A 481 -7.97 -10.55 -6.22
C THR A 481 -7.09 -11.52 -5.43
N GLY A 482 -7.28 -11.63 -4.11
CA GLY A 482 -6.40 -12.43 -3.26
C GLY A 482 -5.01 -11.83 -3.00
N ASN A 483 -4.64 -10.76 -3.73
CA ASN A 483 -3.31 -10.13 -3.70
C ASN A 483 -3.30 -8.87 -2.82
N SER A 484 -2.13 -8.51 -2.30
CA SER A 484 -1.87 -7.20 -1.68
C SER A 484 -1.13 -6.28 -2.65
N MET A 485 -1.45 -4.98 -2.66
CA MET A 485 -0.66 -3.96 -3.36
C MET A 485 -0.04 -2.98 -2.37
N GLN A 486 1.13 -2.47 -2.73
CA GLN A 486 1.82 -1.45 -1.94
C GLN A 486 0.92 -0.22 -1.79
N GLY A 487 0.63 0.13 -0.54
CA GLY A 487 -0.22 1.26 -0.17
C GLY A 487 -1.73 1.02 -0.18
N MET A 488 -2.15 -0.26 -0.15
CA MET A 488 -3.54 -0.63 0.13
C MET A 488 -3.61 -1.60 1.31
N ASP A 489 -4.57 -1.37 2.21
CA ASP A 489 -4.83 -2.28 3.32
C ASP A 489 -5.67 -3.49 2.87
N GLY A 490 -5.15 -4.70 3.10
CA GLY A 490 -5.88 -5.94 2.84
C GLY A 490 -5.77 -6.44 1.40
N GLN A 491 -6.72 -7.31 1.00
CA GLN A 491 -6.77 -7.82 -0.36
C GLN A 491 -7.32 -6.77 -1.31
N VAL A 492 -6.62 -6.58 -2.42
CA VAL A 492 -6.98 -5.60 -3.44
C VAL A 492 -8.29 -6.02 -4.12
N VAL A 493 -9.24 -5.10 -4.11
CA VAL A 493 -10.45 -5.16 -4.91
C VAL A 493 -10.22 -4.41 -6.21
N MET A 494 -10.58 -5.01 -7.32
CA MET A 494 -10.44 -4.44 -8.66
C MET A 494 -11.81 -4.24 -9.27
N ALA A 495 -12.12 -3.01 -9.69
CA ALA A 495 -13.30 -2.67 -10.46
C ALA A 495 -13.01 -2.66 -11.95
N GLU A 496 -13.97 -3.12 -12.75
CA GLU A 496 -13.99 -2.92 -14.19
C GLU A 496 -14.66 -1.57 -14.49
N VAL A 497 -13.94 -0.71 -15.20
CA VAL A 497 -14.44 0.55 -15.75
C VAL A 497 -14.67 0.33 -17.25
N PRO A 498 -15.92 0.08 -17.69
CA PRO A 498 -16.19 -0.26 -19.10
C PRO A 498 -15.86 0.88 -20.04
N GLU A 499 -16.13 2.11 -19.61
CA GLU A 499 -15.83 3.33 -20.35
C GLU A 499 -15.62 4.49 -19.37
N LEU A 500 -14.57 5.28 -19.61
CA LEU A 500 -14.33 6.56 -18.98
C LEU A 500 -13.85 7.57 -20.03
N LEU A 501 -14.27 8.82 -19.88
CA LEU A 501 -13.95 9.92 -20.78
C LEU A 501 -13.02 10.91 -20.06
N LEU A 502 -11.86 11.15 -20.65
CA LEU A 502 -10.93 12.20 -20.27
C LEU A 502 -11.04 13.31 -21.32
N GLY A 503 -11.88 14.31 -21.08
CA GLY A 503 -12.23 15.28 -22.12
C GLY A 503 -12.88 14.56 -23.32
N GLU A 504 -12.26 14.65 -24.49
CA GLU A 504 -12.71 13.92 -25.70
C GLU A 504 -12.10 12.51 -25.82
N LEU A 505 -11.15 12.15 -24.95
CA LEU A 505 -10.49 10.86 -24.98
C LEU A 505 -11.40 9.80 -24.35
N THR A 506 -11.86 8.85 -25.14
CA THR A 506 -12.62 7.69 -24.64
C THR A 506 -11.67 6.54 -24.33
N VAL A 507 -11.64 6.12 -23.07
CA VAL A 507 -10.85 4.99 -22.57
C VAL A 507 -11.83 3.87 -22.19
N LYS A 508 -11.60 2.65 -22.69
CA LYS A 508 -12.54 1.52 -22.52
C LYS A 508 -11.89 0.32 -21.84
N ASN A 509 -12.71 -0.45 -21.12
CA ASN A 509 -12.39 -1.74 -20.52
C ASN A 509 -11.11 -1.72 -19.67
N LYS A 510 -10.99 -0.73 -18.78
CA LYS A 510 -9.85 -0.62 -17.87
C LYS A 510 -10.19 -1.20 -16.52
N GLN A 511 -9.21 -1.84 -15.90
CA GLN A 511 -9.29 -2.24 -14.49
C GLN A 511 -8.80 -1.08 -13.62
N ALA A 512 -9.48 -0.84 -12.50
CA ALA A 512 -9.09 0.16 -11.52
C ALA A 512 -9.09 -0.46 -10.13
N ALA A 513 -8.08 -0.15 -9.34
CA ALA A 513 -8.04 -0.58 -7.95
C ALA A 513 -9.07 0.23 -7.14
N VAL A 514 -9.87 -0.46 -6.32
CA VAL A 514 -10.88 0.18 -5.51
C VAL A 514 -10.25 0.66 -4.21
N MET A 515 -10.42 1.94 -3.93
CA MET A 515 -9.93 2.61 -2.74
C MET A 515 -11.11 3.17 -1.95
N SER A 516 -10.94 3.32 -0.64
CA SER A 516 -11.99 3.99 0.14
C SER A 516 -12.11 5.45 -0.25
N GLU A 517 -13.33 5.97 -0.37
CA GLU A 517 -13.59 7.42 -0.47
C GLU A 517 -13.04 8.19 0.77
N HIS A 518 -12.81 7.48 1.88
CA HIS A 518 -12.19 7.98 3.09
C HIS A 518 -10.66 7.89 3.08
N ASN A 519 -10.04 7.50 1.96
CA ASN A 519 -8.60 7.60 1.83
C ASN A 519 -8.17 9.07 2.06
N PRO A 520 -7.18 9.35 2.93
CA PRO A 520 -6.79 10.72 3.26
C PRO A 520 -6.40 11.55 2.04
N VAL A 521 -5.80 10.95 1.01
CA VAL A 521 -5.46 11.64 -0.24
C VAL A 521 -6.73 12.02 -1.02
N PHE A 522 -7.72 11.14 -1.07
CA PHE A 522 -8.97 11.38 -1.80
C PHE A 522 -9.79 12.48 -1.15
N GLN A 523 -9.88 12.48 0.18
CA GLN A 523 -10.55 13.54 0.94
C GLN A 523 -9.82 14.87 0.84
N HIS A 524 -8.49 14.87 1.00
CA HIS A 524 -7.70 16.10 1.00
C HIS A 524 -7.70 16.80 -0.37
N LEU A 525 -7.74 16.05 -1.46
CA LEU A 525 -7.79 16.60 -2.83
C LEU A 525 -9.20 16.77 -3.38
N ASP A 526 -10.22 16.27 -2.67
CA ASP A 526 -11.61 16.16 -3.12
C ASP A 526 -11.71 15.44 -4.48
N VAL A 527 -11.17 14.22 -4.54
CA VAL A 527 -11.14 13.39 -5.76
C VAL A 527 -11.82 12.05 -5.55
N ASP A 528 -12.41 11.53 -6.63
CA ASP A 528 -13.09 10.24 -6.70
C ASP A 528 -12.17 9.10 -7.17
N GLY A 529 -10.91 9.40 -7.51
CA GLY A 529 -9.95 8.43 -8.02
C GLY A 529 -8.60 9.03 -8.44
N THR A 530 -7.74 8.17 -8.99
CA THR A 530 -6.46 8.55 -9.60
C THR A 530 -6.37 7.99 -11.01
N ILE A 531 -5.91 8.79 -11.98
CA ILE A 531 -5.55 8.29 -13.32
C ILE A 531 -4.09 7.86 -13.26
N GLY A 532 -3.84 6.57 -13.47
CA GLY A 532 -2.52 5.96 -13.33
C GLY A 532 -1.95 5.36 -14.62
N ALA A 533 -0.82 4.68 -14.48
CA ALA A 533 0.03 4.18 -15.56
C ALA A 533 -0.70 3.30 -16.58
N ASN A 534 -1.71 2.52 -16.17
CA ASN A 534 -2.49 1.67 -17.07
C ASN A 534 -3.37 2.44 -18.07
N ILE A 535 -3.49 3.78 -17.93
CA ILE A 535 -4.10 4.68 -18.90
C ILE A 535 -3.05 5.60 -19.51
N ILE A 536 -2.20 6.21 -18.67
CA ILE A 536 -1.22 7.23 -19.09
C ILE A 536 -0.23 6.67 -20.12
N ASN A 537 0.29 5.46 -19.91
CA ASN A 537 1.39 4.90 -20.68
C ASN A 537 1.02 4.54 -22.13
N ASP A 538 -0.27 4.58 -22.49
CA ASP A 538 -0.74 4.32 -23.84
C ASP A 538 -0.47 5.50 -24.81
N TYR A 539 -0.06 6.67 -24.30
CA TYR A 539 -0.01 7.94 -25.07
C TYR A 539 1.31 8.70 -24.92
N VAL A 540 1.52 9.66 -25.83
CA VAL A 540 2.44 10.79 -25.58
C VAL A 540 1.70 11.81 -24.74
N VAL A 541 2.26 12.19 -23.60
CA VAL A 541 1.62 13.10 -22.64
C VAL A 541 2.45 14.37 -22.50
N THR A 542 1.86 15.51 -22.86
CA THR A 542 2.45 16.84 -22.66
C THR A 542 1.81 17.52 -21.47
N ILE A 543 2.62 17.92 -20.49
CA ILE A 543 2.19 18.68 -19.32
C ILE A 543 2.74 20.10 -19.40
N ASP A 544 1.84 21.07 -19.44
CA ASP A 544 2.13 22.51 -19.49
C ASP A 544 1.41 23.20 -18.33
N SER A 545 2.18 23.56 -17.29
CA SER A 545 1.60 24.15 -16.08
C SER A 545 1.14 25.59 -16.24
N ARG A 546 1.71 26.33 -17.20
CA ARG A 546 1.32 27.72 -17.49
C ARG A 546 -0.02 27.77 -18.21
N ALA A 547 -0.22 26.85 -19.15
CA ALA A 547 -1.51 26.65 -19.79
C ALA A 547 -2.51 25.91 -18.89
N ARG A 548 -2.04 25.23 -17.82
CA ARG A 548 -2.80 24.32 -16.97
C ARG A 548 -3.45 23.18 -17.75
N THR A 549 -2.67 22.61 -18.66
CA THR A 549 -3.14 21.58 -19.58
C THR A 549 -2.30 20.31 -19.52
N ILE A 550 -2.98 19.17 -19.71
CA ILE A 550 -2.38 17.86 -19.98
C ILE A 550 -2.91 17.42 -21.35
N THR A 551 -2.02 17.23 -22.32
CA THR A 551 -2.39 16.84 -23.69
C THR A 551 -1.97 15.40 -23.97
N PHE A 552 -2.91 14.59 -24.45
CA PHE A 552 -2.69 13.24 -24.93
C PHE A 552 -2.59 13.25 -26.45
N SER A 553 -1.47 12.76 -26.97
CA SER A 553 -1.19 12.68 -28.39
C SER A 553 -0.80 11.25 -28.76
N SER A 554 -1.10 10.83 -29.98
CA SER A 554 -0.61 9.54 -30.49
C SER A 554 0.85 9.56 -30.91
N ARG A 555 1.40 10.76 -31.12
CA ARG A 555 2.77 11.00 -31.58
C ARG A 555 3.26 12.30 -30.97
N ALA A 556 4.54 12.35 -30.67
CA ALA A 556 5.20 13.60 -30.29
C ALA A 556 5.27 14.57 -31.48
N ASP A 557 5.34 15.86 -31.17
CA ASP A 557 5.61 16.90 -32.16
C ASP A 557 6.94 16.61 -32.88
N VAL A 558 6.90 16.67 -34.21
CA VAL A 558 8.05 16.46 -35.09
C VAL A 558 9.12 17.54 -34.95
N SER A 559 8.76 18.70 -34.39
CA SER A 559 9.71 19.78 -34.08
C SER A 559 10.68 19.41 -32.94
N ILE A 560 10.30 18.46 -32.08
CA ILE A 560 11.12 18.01 -30.96
C ILE A 560 12.25 17.11 -31.48
N THR A 561 13.44 17.68 -31.56
CA THR A 561 14.64 17.01 -32.09
C THR A 561 15.55 16.45 -31.00
N ARG A 562 15.40 16.89 -29.75
CA ARG A 562 16.21 16.43 -28.60
C ARG A 562 15.35 15.64 -27.62
N TRP A 563 15.82 14.45 -27.29
CA TRP A 563 15.11 13.51 -26.43
C TRP A 563 16.05 12.96 -25.36
N ASN A 564 15.53 12.84 -24.15
CA ASN A 564 16.17 12.20 -23.01
C ASN A 564 15.51 10.84 -22.75
N LYS A 565 16.20 9.98 -21.99
CA LYS A 565 15.74 8.61 -21.72
C LYS A 565 14.62 8.60 -20.68
N LEU A 566 13.51 7.92 -21.00
CA LEU A 566 12.45 7.57 -20.06
C LEU A 566 12.38 6.04 -20.00
N GLU A 567 12.59 5.47 -18.82
CA GLU A 567 12.34 4.06 -18.53
C GLU A 567 11.05 3.91 -17.73
N LEU A 568 10.59 2.66 -17.56
CA LEU A 568 9.50 2.34 -16.66
C LEU A 568 10.01 1.47 -15.52
N TRP A 569 9.77 1.90 -14.29
CA TRP A 569 9.95 1.09 -13.09
C TRP A 569 8.56 0.76 -12.55
N ASN A 570 8.16 -0.52 -12.49
CA ASN A 570 6.80 -0.92 -12.09
C ASN A 570 5.67 -0.13 -12.80
N ASN A 571 5.85 0.13 -14.11
CA ASN A 571 4.98 0.94 -14.96
C ASN A 571 4.98 2.47 -14.72
N VAL A 572 5.75 3.01 -13.78
CA VAL A 572 5.84 4.47 -13.55
C VAL A 572 7.08 5.08 -14.21
N PRO A 573 7.07 6.36 -14.65
CA PRO A 573 8.13 6.94 -15.48
C PRO A 573 9.39 7.26 -14.68
N LEU A 574 10.49 6.61 -15.06
CA LEU A 574 11.82 6.85 -14.54
C LEU A 574 12.63 7.68 -15.55
N LEU A 575 12.76 8.97 -15.27
CA LEU A 575 13.46 9.92 -16.13
C LEU A 575 14.96 9.90 -15.81
N SER A 576 15.80 9.84 -16.84
CA SER A 576 17.23 10.13 -16.69
C SER A 576 17.43 11.64 -16.65
N ILE A 577 17.79 12.16 -15.48
CA ILE A 577 18.11 13.57 -15.23
C ILE A 577 19.59 13.71 -14.86
N ARG A 578 20.08 14.94 -14.73
CA ARG A 578 21.47 15.20 -14.30
C ARG A 578 21.52 16.08 -13.06
N VAL A 579 22.50 15.86 -12.19
CA VAL A 579 22.73 16.67 -10.98
C VAL A 579 24.18 17.12 -10.89
N LYS A 580 24.42 18.31 -10.31
CA LYS A 580 25.75 18.88 -10.11
C LYS A 580 26.27 18.55 -8.73
N GLY A 581 27.55 18.18 -8.59
CA GLY A 581 28.23 18.04 -7.30
C GLY A 581 29.71 18.38 -7.43
N LYS A 582 30.25 19.29 -6.61
CA LYS A 582 31.68 19.70 -6.63
C LYS A 582 32.22 20.08 -8.03
N GLY A 583 31.37 20.54 -8.94
CA GLY A 583 31.74 20.91 -10.31
C GLY A 583 31.60 19.78 -11.35
N GLU A 584 31.29 18.56 -10.91
CA GLU A 584 30.98 17.41 -11.77
C GLU A 584 29.46 17.30 -12.00
N ILE A 585 29.07 16.65 -13.11
CA ILE A 585 27.68 16.39 -13.47
C ILE A 585 27.48 14.87 -13.49
N HIS A 586 26.45 14.40 -12.80
CA HIS A 586 26.12 12.97 -12.68
C HIS A 586 24.73 12.71 -13.24
N ASP A 587 24.58 11.68 -14.06
CA ASP A 587 23.27 11.17 -14.47
C ASP A 587 22.64 10.39 -13.31
N VAL A 588 21.40 10.73 -12.95
CA VAL A 588 20.64 10.04 -11.90
C VAL A 588 19.21 9.74 -12.38
N PRO A 589 18.66 8.57 -12.05
CA PRO A 589 17.27 8.25 -12.36
C PRO A 589 16.33 8.92 -11.35
N ALA A 590 15.24 9.51 -11.84
CA ALA A 590 14.23 10.13 -10.99
C ALA A 590 12.81 9.80 -11.49
N LEU A 591 11.94 9.42 -10.56
CA LEU A 591 10.52 9.26 -10.84
C LEU A 591 9.89 10.64 -11.00
N PHE A 592 9.21 10.86 -12.12
CA PHE A 592 8.38 12.06 -12.27
C PHE A 592 7.01 11.78 -11.71
N ASP A 593 6.73 12.35 -10.55
CA ASP A 593 5.54 12.08 -9.74
C ASP A 593 4.64 13.31 -9.74
N THR A 594 3.64 13.31 -10.62
CA THR A 594 2.64 14.39 -10.67
C THR A 594 1.69 14.36 -9.46
N GLY A 595 1.65 13.26 -8.70
CA GLY A 595 0.96 13.15 -7.41
C GLY A 595 1.76 13.74 -6.24
N ASN A 596 3.04 14.07 -6.43
CA ASN A 596 3.86 14.70 -5.40
C ASN A 596 3.70 16.24 -5.41
N GLY A 597 2.83 16.72 -4.52
CA GLY A 597 2.55 18.15 -4.30
C GLY A 597 3.48 18.87 -3.32
N THR A 598 4.53 18.23 -2.79
CA THR A 598 5.39 18.81 -1.72
C THR A 598 6.17 20.04 -2.15
N GLY A 599 6.35 20.24 -3.46
CA GLY A 599 7.19 21.32 -3.99
C GLY A 599 8.68 21.15 -3.70
N ALA A 600 9.13 19.96 -3.30
CA ALA A 600 10.54 19.64 -3.14
C ALA A 600 10.87 18.35 -3.88
N ILE A 601 12.13 18.20 -4.27
CA ILE A 601 12.66 16.93 -4.75
C ILE A 601 12.74 15.98 -3.56
N GLY A 602 12.12 14.81 -3.66
CA GLY A 602 12.15 13.78 -2.62
C GLY A 602 13.36 12.88 -2.78
N LEU A 603 14.21 12.78 -1.77
CA LEU A 603 15.33 11.84 -1.72
C LEU A 603 15.01 10.70 -0.75
N PRO A 604 14.99 9.43 -1.18
CA PRO A 604 14.34 8.35 -0.45
C PRO A 604 15.13 7.82 0.75
N SER A 605 16.36 8.30 1.00
CA SER A 605 17.16 7.85 2.13
C SER A 605 17.92 8.98 2.82
N VAL A 606 17.97 8.89 4.15
CA VAL A 606 18.79 9.73 5.03
C VAL A 606 20.27 9.60 4.66
N GLU A 607 20.75 8.36 4.49
CA GLU A 607 22.13 8.10 4.10
C GLU A 607 22.45 8.73 2.74
N GLY A 608 21.55 8.58 1.75
CA GLY A 608 21.71 9.19 0.44
C GLY A 608 21.77 10.72 0.52
N PHE A 609 21.01 11.33 1.43
CA PHE A 609 21.05 12.77 1.69
C PHE A 609 22.42 13.21 2.23
N GLU A 610 22.96 12.48 3.19
CA GLU A 610 24.30 12.74 3.75
C GLU A 610 25.39 12.56 2.69
N GLN A 611 25.33 11.49 1.89
CA GLN A 611 26.25 11.22 0.79
C GLN A 611 26.21 12.34 -0.27
N TRP A 612 25.02 12.77 -0.68
CA TRP A 612 24.85 13.86 -1.66
C TRP A 612 25.32 15.21 -1.10
N THR A 613 25.15 15.43 0.20
CA THR A 613 25.72 16.60 0.88
C THR A 613 27.24 16.56 0.85
N GLN A 614 27.86 15.42 1.20
CA GLN A 614 29.32 15.24 1.14
C GLN A 614 29.89 15.35 -0.28
N ALA A 615 29.12 14.91 -1.29
CA ALA A 615 29.44 15.07 -2.70
C ALA A 615 29.26 16.51 -3.22
N GLY A 616 28.73 17.42 -2.40
CA GLY A 616 28.44 18.80 -2.79
C GLY A 616 27.29 18.93 -3.78
N ILE A 617 26.42 17.91 -3.87
CA ILE A 617 25.18 17.94 -4.64
C ILE A 617 24.10 18.71 -3.89
N ILE A 618 24.11 18.63 -2.56
CA ILE A 618 23.19 19.35 -1.68
C ILE A 618 23.97 20.34 -0.81
N GLY A 619 23.46 21.57 -0.73
CA GLY A 619 23.92 22.61 0.19
C GLY A 619 22.79 23.10 1.10
N ASN A 620 23.11 24.04 2.00
CA ASN A 620 22.15 24.69 2.91
C ASN A 620 21.29 23.70 3.71
N VAL A 621 21.93 22.61 4.17
CA VAL A 621 21.28 21.49 4.84
C VAL A 621 20.79 21.88 6.24
N GLU A 622 19.58 21.45 6.54
CA GLU A 622 18.93 21.59 7.82
C GLU A 622 18.38 20.23 8.27
N GLU A 623 18.59 19.92 9.55
CA GLU A 623 18.12 18.69 10.18
C GLU A 623 16.76 18.90 10.85
N GLY A 624 15.95 17.86 10.81
CA GLY A 624 14.68 17.77 11.52
C GLY A 624 14.37 16.35 11.97
N THR A 625 13.24 16.19 12.64
CA THR A 625 12.70 14.90 13.09
C THR A 625 11.20 14.85 12.80
N GLY A 626 10.69 13.64 12.54
CA GLY A 626 9.25 13.41 12.33
C GLY A 626 8.90 12.78 10.99
N PHE A 627 7.74 13.15 10.46
CA PHE A 627 7.11 12.50 9.31
C PHE A 627 6.94 13.52 8.18
N ILE A 628 7.21 13.11 6.94
CA ILE A 628 7.00 13.95 5.75
C ILE A 628 6.07 13.23 4.79
N GLY A 629 4.88 13.83 4.61
CA GLY A 629 3.92 13.45 3.58
C GLY A 629 2.98 12.30 3.94
N THR A 630 1.86 12.28 3.22
CA THR A 630 0.86 11.21 3.23
C THR A 630 0.93 10.53 1.88
N MET A 631 1.30 9.25 1.82
CA MET A 631 1.16 8.45 0.60
C MET A 631 -0.26 7.87 0.52
N VAL A 632 -0.64 7.39 -0.66
CA VAL A 632 -1.88 6.61 -0.89
C VAL A 632 -2.01 5.46 0.13
N GLY A 633 -0.88 4.95 0.64
CA GLY A 633 -0.74 3.92 1.67
C GLY A 633 -0.48 4.37 3.11
N GLY A 634 -0.65 5.65 3.44
CA GLY A 634 -0.41 6.20 4.78
C GLY A 634 0.93 6.93 4.93
N MET A 635 1.24 7.30 6.18
CA MET A 635 2.40 8.14 6.52
C MET A 635 3.69 7.31 6.57
N VAL A 636 4.75 7.81 5.93
CA VAL A 636 6.09 7.21 6.00
C VAL A 636 6.80 7.70 7.26
N LYS A 637 7.26 6.76 8.11
CA LYS A 637 7.99 7.04 9.35
C LYS A 637 9.49 7.11 9.11
N THR A 638 10.14 8.16 9.61
CA THR A 638 11.60 8.32 9.57
C THR A 638 12.09 8.98 10.86
N ASP A 639 13.10 8.40 11.50
CA ASP A 639 13.64 8.93 12.76
C ASP A 639 14.46 10.23 12.58
N LYS A 640 14.89 10.52 11.35
CA LYS A 640 15.66 11.70 10.97
C LYS A 640 15.19 12.25 9.63
N LEU A 641 15.07 13.58 9.55
CA LEU A 641 14.70 14.31 8.34
C LEU A 641 15.81 15.27 7.96
N TYR A 642 16.01 15.46 6.65
CA TYR A 642 16.87 16.51 6.11
C TYR A 642 16.12 17.30 5.04
N ARG A 643 16.38 18.61 4.99
CA ARG A 643 16.02 19.47 3.87
C ARG A 643 17.21 20.34 3.47
N GLY A 644 17.25 20.75 2.21
CA GLY A 644 18.35 21.55 1.68
C GLY A 644 18.06 22.04 0.26
N GLU A 645 19.12 22.44 -0.42
CA GLU A 645 19.06 23.00 -1.76
C GLU A 645 20.06 22.28 -2.67
N MET A 646 19.60 21.77 -3.82
CA MET A 646 20.48 21.17 -4.81
C MET A 646 21.36 22.25 -5.44
N THR A 647 22.65 21.97 -5.60
CA THR A 647 23.60 22.90 -6.22
C THR A 647 23.44 23.00 -7.74
N GLY A 648 22.77 22.02 -8.36
CA GLY A 648 22.30 22.09 -9.74
C GLY A 648 21.49 20.85 -10.11
N LEU A 649 20.26 21.06 -10.57
CA LEU A 649 19.39 20.06 -11.20
C LEU A 649 19.30 20.38 -12.69
N TYR A 650 19.52 19.40 -13.54
CA TYR A 650 19.44 19.54 -14.99
C TYR A 650 18.28 18.72 -15.54
N LEU A 651 17.36 19.39 -16.22
CA LEU A 651 16.24 18.80 -16.95
C LEU A 651 16.44 19.11 -18.43
N GLY A 652 16.58 18.07 -19.26
CA GLY A 652 17.09 18.25 -20.62
C GLY A 652 18.45 18.94 -20.58
N ASP A 653 18.62 20.01 -21.36
CA ASP A 653 19.86 20.80 -21.41
C ASP A 653 19.87 22.03 -20.49
N SER A 654 18.80 22.23 -19.72
CA SER A 654 18.63 23.38 -18.83
C SER A 654 19.11 23.06 -17.42
N ALA A 655 19.75 24.03 -16.77
CA ALA A 655 20.28 23.92 -15.42
C ALA A 655 19.49 24.82 -14.45
N PHE A 656 19.14 24.26 -13.30
CA PHE A 656 18.37 24.92 -12.24
C PHE A 656 19.11 24.79 -10.92
N GLU A 657 19.57 25.90 -10.35
CA GLU A 657 20.28 25.92 -9.07
C GLU A 657 19.34 26.21 -7.91
N LYS A 658 19.73 25.78 -6.71
CA LYS A 658 18.99 25.96 -5.45
C LYS A 658 17.63 25.26 -5.43
N MET A 659 17.51 24.15 -6.16
CA MET A 659 16.27 23.38 -6.17
C MET A 659 15.99 22.81 -4.77
N PRO A 660 14.80 23.03 -4.19
CA PRO A 660 14.49 22.47 -2.87
C PRO A 660 14.53 20.94 -2.90
N ILE A 661 15.20 20.34 -1.92
CA ILE A 661 15.31 18.89 -1.76
C ILE A 661 15.07 18.51 -0.30
N ILE A 662 14.41 17.38 -0.09
CA ILE A 662 14.01 16.90 1.24
C ILE A 662 14.09 15.37 1.29
N THR A 663 14.36 14.80 2.46
CA THR A 663 14.19 13.36 2.66
C THR A 663 12.74 12.97 2.48
N GLY A 664 12.44 12.05 1.56
CA GLY A 664 11.08 11.60 1.27
C GLY A 664 11.00 10.70 0.04
N GLY A 665 9.99 9.84 0.00
CA GLY A 665 9.78 8.86 -1.07
C GLY A 665 10.34 7.48 -0.76
N VAL A 666 10.14 6.53 -1.69
CA VAL A 666 10.62 5.15 -1.59
C VAL A 666 11.39 4.78 -2.87
N GLY A 667 12.62 4.28 -2.72
CA GLY A 667 13.41 3.67 -3.80
C GLY A 667 14.20 4.64 -4.69
N TYR A 668 13.55 5.64 -5.30
CA TYR A 668 14.17 6.58 -6.26
C TYR A 668 13.95 8.05 -5.87
N LEU A 669 14.73 8.95 -6.48
CA LEU A 669 14.49 10.39 -6.41
C LEU A 669 13.11 10.73 -6.96
N LEU A 670 12.33 11.55 -6.28
CA LEU A 670 11.00 12.00 -6.72
C LEU A 670 11.07 13.44 -7.23
N LEU A 671 10.78 13.65 -8.51
CA LEU A 671 10.50 14.98 -9.06
C LEU A 671 9.05 15.33 -8.73
N CYS A 672 8.85 16.37 -7.93
CA CYS A 672 7.51 16.88 -7.63
C CYS A 672 6.85 17.55 -8.83
N PHE A 673 5.52 17.65 -8.81
CA PHE A 673 4.75 18.28 -9.88
C PHE A 673 5.18 19.74 -10.16
N LYS A 674 5.63 20.45 -9.13
CA LYS A 674 6.08 21.85 -9.23
C LYS A 674 7.27 22.05 -10.18
N THR A 675 8.03 20.99 -10.49
CA THR A 675 9.07 21.04 -11.55
C THR A 675 8.51 21.48 -12.91
N THR A 676 7.22 21.28 -13.16
CA THR A 676 6.53 21.78 -14.37
C THR A 676 6.47 23.30 -14.46
N ASP A 677 6.66 24.04 -13.36
CA ASP A 677 6.79 25.51 -13.36
C ASP A 677 8.08 25.98 -14.08
N LEU A 678 9.05 25.08 -14.25
CA LEU A 678 10.31 25.37 -14.93
C LEU A 678 10.22 25.18 -16.45
N GLY A 679 9.26 24.39 -16.93
CA GLY A 679 9.14 24.05 -18.34
C GLY A 679 8.12 22.95 -18.64
N LYS A 680 7.87 22.72 -19.92
CA LYS A 680 6.93 21.70 -20.39
C LYS A 680 7.60 20.33 -20.38
N PHE A 681 6.90 19.34 -19.84
CA PHE A 681 7.30 17.94 -19.97
C PHE A 681 6.53 17.30 -21.11
N VAL A 682 7.22 16.62 -22.03
CA VAL A 682 6.63 15.77 -23.05
C VAL A 682 7.11 14.34 -22.79
N LEU A 683 6.23 13.50 -22.26
CA LEU A 683 6.49 12.10 -21.92
C LEU A 683 5.99 11.21 -23.06
N ASP A 684 6.89 10.73 -23.91
CA ASP A 684 6.57 9.82 -25.01
C ASP A 684 6.71 8.37 -24.53
N TYR A 685 5.74 7.93 -23.72
CA TYR A 685 5.71 6.59 -23.13
C TYR A 685 5.83 5.47 -24.17
N PRO A 686 5.13 5.51 -25.34
CA PRO A 686 5.26 4.46 -26.35
C PRO A 686 6.67 4.27 -26.89
N ASN A 687 7.49 5.33 -26.87
CA ASN A 687 8.86 5.32 -27.39
C ASN A 687 9.94 5.41 -26.30
N GLY A 688 9.59 5.35 -25.02
CA GLY A 688 10.56 5.32 -23.91
C GLY A 688 11.48 6.54 -23.87
N ARG A 689 10.93 7.72 -24.14
CA ARG A 689 11.71 8.98 -24.17
C ARG A 689 10.90 10.14 -23.64
N TYR A 690 11.59 11.16 -23.16
CA TYR A 690 10.96 12.41 -22.75
C TYR A 690 11.70 13.63 -23.28
N HIS A 691 11.00 14.75 -23.35
CA HIS A 691 11.57 16.04 -23.66
C HIS A 691 11.16 17.03 -22.57
N PHE A 692 12.07 17.94 -22.24
CA PHE A 692 11.81 19.05 -21.34
C PHE A 692 12.13 20.35 -22.07
N GLU A 693 11.12 21.21 -22.21
CA GLU A 693 11.24 22.53 -22.84
C GLU A 693 11.19 23.61 -21.75
N PRO A 694 12.32 24.26 -21.39
CA PRO A 694 12.32 25.28 -20.36
C PRO A 694 11.51 26.50 -20.78
N TYR A 695 10.82 27.13 -19.84
CA TYR A 695 10.29 28.47 -20.09
C TYR A 695 11.42 29.50 -20.08
N ALA A 696 11.30 30.53 -20.94
CA ALA A 696 12.33 31.55 -21.08
C ALA A 696 12.67 32.31 -19.79
N ASP A 697 11.68 32.44 -18.91
CA ASP A 697 11.71 33.12 -17.61
C ASP A 697 11.55 32.13 -16.43
N ALA A 698 11.90 30.86 -16.64
CA ALA A 698 11.87 29.84 -15.59
C ALA A 698 12.72 30.24 -14.37
N ALA A 699 12.13 30.16 -13.18
CA ALA A 699 12.79 30.48 -11.92
C ALA A 699 12.49 29.41 -10.86
N VAL A 700 13.52 29.01 -10.13
CA VAL A 700 13.39 28.10 -8.99
C VAL A 700 12.74 28.82 -7.81
N TRP A 701 11.82 28.15 -7.13
CA TRP A 701 11.10 28.67 -5.97
C TRP A 701 11.85 28.40 -4.66
N ALA A 702 11.50 29.14 -3.60
CA ALA A 702 12.02 28.88 -2.27
C ALA A 702 11.42 27.60 -1.69
N GLY A 703 12.26 26.75 -1.10
CA GLY A 703 11.79 25.57 -0.36
C GLY A 703 11.04 25.93 0.92
N ASP A 704 10.27 24.98 1.44
CA ASP A 704 9.61 25.13 2.72
C ASP A 704 10.64 25.25 3.86
N ARG A 705 10.54 26.36 4.62
CA ARG A 705 11.41 26.69 5.75
C ARG A 705 10.69 26.69 7.08
N ARG A 706 9.43 26.25 7.15
CA ARG A 706 8.66 26.19 8.39
C ARG A 706 9.40 25.37 9.46
N PRO A 707 9.60 25.89 10.69
CA PRO A 707 10.22 25.14 11.77
C PRO A 707 9.37 23.98 12.26
N VAL A 708 8.05 24.08 12.12
CA VAL A 708 7.10 23.07 12.58
C VAL A 708 6.06 22.82 11.51
N MET A 709 5.90 21.56 11.14
CA MET A 709 4.80 21.08 10.32
C MET A 709 3.78 20.37 11.21
N THR A 710 2.51 20.68 11.02
CA THR A 710 1.39 20.08 11.72
C THR A 710 0.41 19.44 10.74
N GLY A 711 -0.29 18.41 11.19
CA GLY A 711 -1.38 17.78 10.46
C GLY A 711 -2.50 17.38 11.40
N ALA A 712 -3.72 17.33 10.89
CA ALA A 712 -4.86 16.84 11.65
C ALA A 712 -4.78 15.32 11.80
N ASP A 713 -4.89 14.85 13.05
CA ASP A 713 -4.96 13.43 13.40
C ASP A 713 -6.02 13.27 14.50
N ASN A 714 -7.07 12.49 14.23
CA ASN A 714 -8.16 12.21 15.18
C ASN A 714 -8.82 13.47 15.78
N GLY A 715 -8.98 14.54 15.01
CA GLY A 715 -9.58 15.79 15.48
C GLY A 715 -8.66 16.65 16.35
N GLU A 716 -7.38 16.29 16.43
CA GLU A 716 -6.32 17.05 17.08
C GLU A 716 -5.32 17.54 16.03
N LEU A 717 -4.71 18.71 16.28
CA LEU A 717 -3.65 19.22 15.42
C LEU A 717 -2.31 18.72 15.96
N LYS A 718 -1.71 17.72 15.31
CA LYS A 718 -0.45 17.12 15.76
C LYS A 718 0.75 17.66 15.01
N ILE A 719 1.88 17.75 15.72
CA ILE A 719 3.19 18.05 15.15
C ILE A 719 3.65 16.84 14.32
N ALA A 720 3.70 17.02 13.01
CA ALA A 720 4.17 16.03 12.05
C ALA A 720 5.70 16.06 11.95
N ALA A 721 6.31 17.25 11.83
CA ALA A 721 7.76 17.40 11.75
C ALA A 721 8.25 18.66 12.47
N VAL A 722 9.47 18.60 12.98
CA VAL A 722 10.16 19.72 13.64
C VAL A 722 11.54 19.89 13.00
N TRP A 723 11.90 21.12 12.67
CA TRP A 723 13.11 21.49 11.95
C TRP A 723 13.94 22.51 12.73
N GLY A 724 15.26 22.36 12.66
CA GLY A 724 16.19 23.32 13.24
C GLY A 724 16.41 23.14 14.75
N LYS A 725 17.59 23.57 15.21
CA LYS A 725 18.08 23.29 16.58
C LYS A 725 17.20 23.86 17.69
N GLU A 726 16.59 25.02 17.48
CA GLU A 726 15.79 25.69 18.53
C GLU A 726 14.41 25.05 18.70
N ALA A 727 13.73 24.71 17.60
CA ALA A 727 12.44 24.02 17.67
C ALA A 727 12.60 22.59 18.20
N CYS A 728 13.61 21.84 17.73
CA CYS A 728 13.89 20.47 18.20
C CYS A 728 14.25 20.36 19.69
N LYS A 729 14.69 21.45 20.35
CA LYS A 729 14.90 21.47 21.81
C LYS A 729 13.61 21.57 22.60
N LYS A 730 12.58 22.18 22.01
CA LYS A 730 11.35 22.58 22.70
C LYS A 730 10.15 21.73 22.31
N LEU A 731 10.19 21.10 21.15
CA LEU A 731 9.08 20.38 20.52
C LEU A 731 9.57 19.03 19.99
N ALA A 732 8.65 18.07 19.90
CA ALA A 732 8.89 16.81 19.23
C ALA A 732 7.68 16.41 18.36
N PRO A 733 7.89 15.55 17.35
CA PRO A 733 6.78 14.96 16.59
C PRO A 733 5.78 14.24 17.49
N GLN A 734 4.55 14.08 17.00
CA GLN A 734 3.39 13.47 17.68
C GLN A 734 2.81 14.28 18.85
N TRP A 735 3.43 15.39 19.25
CA TRP A 735 2.82 16.29 20.24
C TRP A 735 1.60 17.00 19.65
N THR A 736 0.62 17.28 20.50
CA THR A 736 -0.63 17.94 20.10
C THR A 736 -0.54 19.44 20.36
N VAL A 737 -0.94 20.25 19.38
CA VAL A 737 -1.20 21.68 19.57
C VAL A 737 -2.60 21.83 20.17
N VAL A 738 -2.68 22.40 21.36
CA VAL A 738 -3.90 22.46 22.19
C VAL A 738 -4.59 23.82 22.12
N ALA A 739 -3.82 24.90 22.20
CA ALA A 739 -4.37 26.25 22.28
C ALA A 739 -3.42 27.33 21.74
N LEU A 740 -3.98 28.46 21.34
CA LEU A 740 -3.27 29.69 20.95
C LEU A 740 -3.67 30.82 21.91
N ASP A 741 -2.70 31.42 22.60
CA ASP A 741 -2.93 32.44 23.66
C ASP A 741 -4.02 32.02 24.68
N GLY A 742 -4.02 30.74 25.06
CA GLY A 742 -5.00 30.15 25.99
C GLY A 742 -6.38 29.86 25.41
N LYS A 743 -6.64 30.19 24.13
CA LYS A 743 -7.86 29.81 23.42
C LYS A 743 -7.69 28.44 22.79
N MET A 744 -8.51 27.48 23.21
CA MET A 744 -8.47 26.10 22.71
C MET A 744 -8.70 26.05 21.19
N LEU A 745 -7.92 25.20 20.52
CA LEU A 745 -8.16 24.85 19.13
C LEU A 745 -9.38 23.92 19.07
N GLU A 746 -10.45 24.43 18.47
CA GLU A 746 -11.68 23.68 18.21
C GLU A 746 -11.78 23.36 16.71
N HIS A 747 -12.45 22.26 16.34
CA HIS A 747 -12.72 21.88 14.94
C HIS A 747 -11.49 21.62 14.07
N VAL A 748 -10.49 20.89 14.58
CA VAL A 748 -9.38 20.44 13.73
C VAL A 748 -9.88 19.37 12.74
N ALA A 749 -9.92 19.72 11.46
CA ALA A 749 -10.22 18.84 10.33
C ALA A 749 -9.01 18.71 9.39
N LEU A 750 -9.07 17.82 8.39
CA LEU A 750 -7.96 17.55 7.46
C LEU A 750 -7.51 18.77 6.64
N ASP A 751 -8.35 19.79 6.53
CA ASP A 751 -8.09 21.07 5.86
C ASP A 751 -7.57 22.16 6.82
N THR A 752 -7.35 21.83 8.10
CA THR A 752 -6.79 22.78 9.08
C THR A 752 -5.42 23.26 8.62
N PRO A 753 -5.19 24.58 8.56
CA PRO A 753 -3.90 25.15 8.20
C PRO A 753 -2.75 24.69 9.10
N ASN A 754 -1.53 24.83 8.59
CA ASN A 754 -0.35 24.61 9.40
C ASN A 754 -0.29 25.62 10.56
N ILE A 755 0.38 25.25 11.66
CA ILE A 755 0.44 26.06 12.88
C ILE A 755 0.98 27.48 12.68
N ASP A 756 1.90 27.72 11.73
CA ASP A 756 2.41 29.07 11.45
C ASP A 756 1.33 30.00 10.88
N GLU A 757 0.44 29.48 10.05
CA GLU A 757 -0.70 30.22 9.49
C GLU A 757 -1.71 30.52 10.59
N LEU A 758 -2.05 29.53 11.41
CA LEU A 758 -2.95 29.71 12.56
C LEU A 758 -2.42 30.77 13.53
N ILE A 759 -1.12 30.76 13.85
CA ILE A 759 -0.50 31.77 14.70
C ILE A 759 -0.69 33.18 14.11
N ARG A 760 -0.48 33.34 12.79
CA ARG A 760 -0.62 34.64 12.11
C ARG A 760 -2.07 35.10 12.07
N GLU A 761 -3.01 34.20 11.76
CA GLU A 761 -4.45 34.49 11.71
C GLU A 761 -4.98 34.96 13.06
N TYR A 762 -4.55 34.30 14.14
CA TYR A 762 -4.99 34.61 15.50
C TYR A 762 -4.16 35.73 16.15
N GLY A 763 -3.04 36.14 15.55
CA GLY A 763 -2.09 37.07 16.16
C GLY A 763 -1.48 36.53 17.46
N ALA A 764 -1.37 35.21 17.57
CA ALA A 764 -1.01 34.51 18.80
C ALA A 764 0.46 34.74 19.17
N LYS A 765 0.74 34.90 20.46
CA LYS A 765 2.09 35.05 21.00
C LYS A 765 2.60 33.77 21.65
N THR A 766 1.71 32.90 22.10
CA THR A 766 2.06 31.62 22.73
C THR A 766 1.18 30.50 22.20
N VAL A 767 1.76 29.31 22.22
CA VAL A 767 1.15 28.06 21.76
C VAL A 767 1.23 27.05 22.91
N MET A 768 0.08 26.55 23.34
CA MET A 768 0.03 25.43 24.29
C MET A 768 0.18 24.13 23.51
N VAL A 769 1.18 23.32 23.88
CA VAL A 769 1.38 21.98 23.32
C VAL A 769 1.32 20.93 24.40
N ARG A 770 0.84 19.74 24.06
CA ARG A 770 0.75 18.57 24.93
C ARG A 770 1.64 17.47 24.37
N ASP A 771 2.55 16.97 25.18
CA ASP A 771 3.38 15.83 24.79
C ASP A 771 2.63 14.49 24.86
N THR A 772 3.27 13.42 24.40
CA THR A 772 2.70 12.07 24.35
C THR A 772 2.41 11.46 25.73
N GLU A 773 2.95 12.05 26.81
CA GLU A 773 2.66 11.66 28.19
C GLU A 773 1.50 12.48 28.79
N GLY A 774 0.90 13.39 28.00
CA GLY A 774 -0.21 14.24 28.41
C GLY A 774 0.19 15.51 29.14
N LYS A 775 1.49 15.83 29.21
CA LYS A 775 1.97 17.02 29.90
C LYS A 775 1.92 18.24 28.98
N GLU A 776 1.22 19.27 29.44
CA GLU A 776 1.06 20.53 28.73
C GLU A 776 2.19 21.51 29.05
N ARG A 777 2.61 22.27 28.03
CA ARG A 777 3.59 23.35 28.16
C ARG A 777 3.28 24.47 27.19
N GLU A 778 3.48 25.70 27.64
CA GLU A 778 3.34 26.88 26.81
C GLU A 778 4.69 27.20 26.15
N VAL A 779 4.67 27.41 24.83
CA VAL A 779 5.84 27.69 24.00
C VAL A 779 5.59 28.99 23.25
N GLY A 780 6.59 29.88 23.21
CA GLY A 780 6.49 31.12 22.46
C GLY A 780 6.28 30.89 20.96
N ALA A 781 5.42 31.68 20.33
CA ALA A 781 5.07 31.55 18.91
C ALA A 781 6.28 31.68 17.98
N GLU A 782 7.36 32.36 18.41
CA GLU A 782 8.60 32.50 17.66
C GLU A 782 9.28 31.15 17.34
N VAL A 783 8.95 30.08 18.08
CA VAL A 783 9.48 28.73 17.85
C VAL A 783 8.85 28.06 16.63
N PHE A 784 7.65 28.50 16.22
CA PHE A 784 6.86 27.91 15.14
C PHE A 784 6.93 28.71 13.83
N LEU A 785 7.53 29.91 13.86
CA LEU A 785 7.58 30.83 12.73
C LEU A 785 8.97 30.81 12.05
N PRO A 786 9.04 30.84 10.70
CA PRO A 786 10.30 30.85 9.94
C PRO A 786 11.20 32.05 10.19
#